data_AF-A0AA88XIC7-F1
#
_entry.id   AF-A0AA88XIC7-F1
#
_cell.length_a   1.000
_cell.length_b   1.000
_cell.length_c   1.000
_cell.angle_alpha   90.00
_cell.angle_beta   90.00
_cell.angle_gamma   90.00
#
_symmetry.space_group_name_H-M   'P 1'
#
loop_
_entity.id
_entity.type
_entity.pdbx_description
1 polymer ?
#
loop_
_entity_poly.entity_id
_entity_poly.type
_entity_poly.pdbx_seq_one_letter_code
_entity_poly.pdbx_strand_id
1 'polypeptide(L)'
;MASAYPLEEHCLISKGLYSIVNDIVGSKCKVKIKQQTYELIDTIWSCDTSLPLTNICSGSMAEGFSFESSDFDFMQIDRNIVVLHGISSHVFDTSDIPTVLCMETDNIAPGFALLRLIRHDYRKLEYQNCLVVRGKSVYFSSKIARESHLASRNRRIHGPCSTGVFINGQENDIAYTLKSQIWLTQAESFIYRSIRYGWPSLDVLTDICKDGCLFVPIYSKQQTHNELIDLEWRISFSLAEKKLIHLMNHCQFLCYGLMKIFLNEVLKKIPETGELLCSYFMKTAVFCEILENPYNWTPLNFIEKTWNVFRRIMNWMSVGYCPSYFIPEHNMFYGKIYGIHQRNLMLRLRTLYDEGYLCFLRCSSFYGKLSVVINQPFLVNFLPTNEDDNSRIGELQRVASIALCSELGLPSKDYPFETLWNTSCLIPTSDVMAAIIRLRVNYILHSISLVFHSDSCNRRLTANKISYQSINTCQSIFSRTKTSLYSNEVYSAVCLYRNGNYKKTLETIRCIKEKLQRQPYMYVWNLDRDFILGCRQQGMTYDMIIKTYVINHYKYRPETSIEELYMECYACVEISGGELTIPPLVFLNFLLFLSRSRLYGTNDTHGVLCELQTLVKYDDGHHIYYRDKAISWEILGICQQICGDYDGAYQSYLNALNDKYNGFKQATIARIDSLFKY
;
A
#
# COMPACT_ATOMS: atom_id res chain seq x y z
N MET A 1 -20.11 15.57 -39.63
CA MET A 1 -21.28 16.48 -39.48
C MET A 1 -21.23 17.02 -38.06
N ALA A 2 -20.86 18.28 -37.89
CA ALA A 2 -20.88 18.96 -36.59
C ALA A 2 -22.28 19.54 -36.38
N SER A 3 -23.15 18.84 -35.65
CA SER A 3 -24.40 19.43 -35.17
C SER A 3 -24.06 20.36 -34.00
N ALA A 4 -24.33 21.65 -34.19
CA ALA A 4 -24.20 22.68 -33.18
C ALA A 4 -25.23 22.45 -32.07
N TYR A 5 -24.84 21.75 -31.01
CA TYR A 5 -25.53 21.85 -29.73
C TYR A 5 -25.35 23.29 -29.21
N PRO A 6 -26.36 23.89 -28.55
CA PRO A 6 -26.19 25.16 -27.85
C PRO A 6 -25.01 25.05 -26.88
N LEU A 7 -24.14 26.07 -26.84
CA LEU A 7 -22.92 26.08 -26.02
C LEU A 7 -23.19 25.76 -24.54
N GLU A 8 -24.40 26.07 -24.07
CA GLU A 8 -24.91 25.78 -22.73
C GLU A 8 -25.18 24.29 -22.49
N GLU A 9 -25.76 23.59 -23.47
CA GLU A 9 -26.07 22.15 -23.36
C GLU A 9 -24.79 21.32 -23.30
N HIS A 10 -23.79 21.64 -24.13
CA HIS A 10 -22.48 21.00 -24.09
C HIS A 10 -21.77 21.19 -22.73
N CYS A 11 -21.87 22.39 -22.15
CA CYS A 11 -21.34 22.67 -20.81
C CYS A 11 -22.02 21.82 -19.73
N LEU A 12 -23.35 21.62 -19.82
CA LEU A 12 -24.11 20.78 -18.89
C LEU A 12 -23.72 19.30 -19.02
N ILE A 13 -23.58 18.77 -20.24
CA ILE A 13 -23.12 17.40 -20.48
C ILE A 13 -21.71 17.21 -19.92
N SER A 14 -20.82 18.19 -20.14
CA SER A 14 -19.45 18.17 -19.59
C SER A 14 -19.45 18.12 -18.05
N LYS A 15 -20.27 18.95 -17.41
CA LYS A 15 -20.44 18.95 -15.96
C LYS A 15 -21.04 17.63 -15.45
N GLY A 16 -21.97 17.04 -16.20
CA GLY A 16 -22.55 15.75 -15.88
C GLY A 16 -21.54 14.60 -15.98
N LEU A 17 -20.73 14.55 -17.04
CA LEU A 17 -19.64 13.59 -17.17
C LEU A 17 -18.62 13.75 -16.03
N TYR A 18 -18.23 14.99 -15.70
CA TYR A 18 -17.38 15.28 -14.54
C TYR A 18 -17.96 14.68 -13.25
N SER A 19 -19.26 14.87 -12.99
CA SER A 19 -19.92 14.33 -11.80
C SER A 19 -19.92 12.80 -11.78
N ILE A 20 -20.19 12.16 -12.91
CA ILE A 20 -20.18 10.69 -13.02
C ILE A 20 -18.78 10.14 -12.75
N VAL A 21 -17.75 10.74 -13.33
CA VAL A 21 -16.36 10.33 -13.11
C VAL A 21 -15.95 10.59 -11.65
N ASN A 22 -16.36 11.71 -11.07
CA ASN A 22 -16.14 12.03 -9.66
C ASN A 22 -16.75 10.98 -8.71
N ASP A 23 -17.96 10.49 -9.01
CA ASP A 23 -18.60 9.44 -8.21
C ASP A 23 -17.80 8.13 -8.23
N ILE A 24 -17.24 7.78 -9.38
CA ILE A 24 -16.53 6.51 -9.61
C ILE A 24 -15.10 6.58 -9.09
N VAL A 25 -14.37 7.64 -9.42
CA VAL A 25 -12.95 7.81 -9.06
C VAL A 25 -12.79 8.26 -7.61
N GLY A 26 -13.72 9.09 -7.13
CA GLY A 26 -13.72 9.66 -5.78
C GLY A 26 -13.63 11.18 -5.80
N SER A 27 -14.15 11.79 -4.71
CA SER A 27 -14.13 13.23 -4.51
C SER A 27 -12.72 13.76 -4.22
N LYS A 28 -12.54 15.08 -4.32
CA LYS A 28 -11.26 15.74 -4.09
C LYS A 28 -10.66 15.40 -2.71
N CYS A 29 -11.47 15.42 -1.67
CA CYS A 29 -11.03 15.08 -0.32
C CYS A 29 -10.65 13.60 -0.21
N LYS A 30 -11.45 12.68 -0.77
CA LYS A 30 -11.14 11.25 -0.79
C LYS A 30 -9.78 11.00 -1.44
N VAL A 31 -9.56 11.53 -2.63
CA VAL A 31 -8.30 11.39 -3.36
C VAL A 31 -7.14 11.95 -2.53
N LYS A 32 -7.29 13.12 -1.92
CA LYS A 32 -6.21 13.73 -1.12
C LYS A 32 -5.88 12.93 0.14
N ILE A 33 -6.89 12.42 0.85
CA ILE A 33 -6.70 11.55 2.01
C ILE A 33 -5.91 10.29 1.62
N LYS A 34 -6.23 9.68 0.47
CA LYS A 34 -5.50 8.50 -0.04
C LYS A 34 -4.04 8.81 -0.30
N GLN A 35 -3.78 9.86 -1.09
CA GLN A 35 -2.43 10.30 -1.44
C GLN A 35 -1.58 10.55 -0.19
N GLN A 36 -2.11 11.30 0.77
CA GLN A 36 -1.42 11.61 2.03
C GLN A 36 -1.20 10.38 2.92
N THR A 37 -2.13 9.42 2.89
CA THR A 37 -1.96 8.14 3.59
C THR A 37 -0.75 7.39 3.06
N TYR A 38 -0.60 7.32 1.73
CA TYR A 38 0.56 6.65 1.11
C TYR A 38 1.87 7.43 1.27
N GLU A 39 1.85 8.76 1.29
CA GLU A 39 3.02 9.59 1.64
C GLU A 39 3.49 9.33 3.09
N LEU A 40 2.54 9.19 4.02
CA LEU A 40 2.85 8.84 5.40
C LEU A 40 3.49 7.45 5.48
N ILE A 41 2.95 6.46 4.76
CA ILE A 41 3.52 5.11 4.70
C ILE A 41 4.96 5.15 4.19
N ASP A 42 5.23 5.87 3.11
CA ASP A 42 6.59 6.05 2.58
C ASP A 42 7.52 6.71 3.60
N THR A 43 7.04 7.74 4.29
CA THR A 43 7.82 8.46 5.31
C THR A 43 8.20 7.50 6.44
N ILE A 44 7.24 6.70 6.92
CA ILE A 44 7.47 5.67 7.93
C ILE A 44 8.52 4.67 7.43
N TRP A 45 8.40 4.13 6.22
CA TRP A 45 9.43 3.21 5.70
C TRP A 45 10.80 3.85 5.55
N SER A 46 10.85 5.12 5.18
CA SER A 46 12.11 5.84 5.08
C SER A 46 12.82 5.97 6.45
N CYS A 47 12.08 6.01 7.56
CA CYS A 47 12.64 6.09 8.91
C CYS A 47 13.30 4.78 9.39
N ASP A 48 12.99 3.63 8.80
CA ASP A 48 13.68 2.38 9.15
C ASP A 48 15.04 2.34 8.47
N THR A 49 16.10 2.64 9.21
CA THR A 49 17.50 2.63 8.70
C THR A 49 18.22 1.31 8.92
N SER A 50 17.56 0.33 9.55
CA SER A 50 18.17 -0.95 9.89
C SER A 50 18.19 -1.93 8.72
N LEU A 51 17.27 -1.76 7.77
CA LEU A 51 17.13 -2.63 6.62
C LEU A 51 17.87 -2.04 5.41
N PRO A 52 18.53 -2.88 4.60
CA PRO A 52 19.22 -2.44 3.40
C PRO A 52 18.24 -1.99 2.31
N LEU A 53 17.01 -2.54 2.31
CA LEU A 53 15.96 -2.22 1.35
C LEU A 53 14.89 -1.34 1.99
N THR A 54 14.35 -0.41 1.23
CA THR A 54 13.24 0.45 1.66
C THR A 54 12.14 0.47 0.63
N ASN A 55 10.92 0.25 1.09
CA ASN A 55 9.75 0.31 0.23
C ASN A 55 9.33 1.75 0.01
N ILE A 56 8.82 2.03 -1.18
CA ILE A 56 8.05 3.21 -1.54
C ILE A 56 6.81 2.76 -2.30
N CYS A 57 5.65 3.23 -1.87
CA CYS A 57 4.37 2.98 -2.52
C CYS A 57 4.31 3.70 -3.88
N SER A 58 3.93 2.98 -4.91
CA SER A 58 3.76 3.49 -6.27
C SER A 58 2.40 3.10 -6.85
N GLY A 59 2.21 3.39 -8.14
CA GLY A 59 1.07 2.93 -8.90
C GLY A 59 -0.28 3.52 -8.49
N SER A 60 -1.36 2.88 -8.98
CA SER A 60 -2.71 3.47 -8.98
C SER A 60 -3.21 3.81 -7.58
N MET A 61 -2.94 2.93 -6.61
CA MET A 61 -3.39 3.10 -5.23
C MET A 61 -2.68 4.27 -4.54
N ALA A 62 -1.35 4.36 -4.69
CA ALA A 62 -0.56 5.46 -4.14
C ALA A 62 -0.87 6.82 -4.78
N GLU A 63 -1.25 6.81 -6.07
CA GLU A 63 -1.70 7.97 -6.82
C GLU A 63 -3.07 8.52 -6.36
N GLY A 64 -3.86 7.71 -5.64
CA GLY A 64 -5.18 8.09 -5.10
C GLY A 64 -6.39 7.43 -5.76
N PHE A 65 -6.19 6.42 -6.62
CA PHE A 65 -7.29 5.63 -7.20
C PHE A 65 -7.69 4.46 -6.29
N SER A 66 -8.87 3.89 -6.55
CA SER A 66 -9.35 2.66 -5.89
C SER A 66 -10.25 1.85 -6.82
N PHE A 67 -9.76 1.57 -8.02
CA PHE A 67 -10.47 0.65 -8.93
C PHE A 67 -10.37 -0.77 -8.38
N GLU A 68 -11.41 -1.60 -8.57
CA GLU A 68 -11.44 -2.99 -8.06
C GLU A 68 -10.28 -3.85 -8.59
N SER A 69 -9.79 -3.54 -9.80
CA SER A 69 -8.64 -4.21 -10.43
C SER A 69 -7.29 -3.60 -10.02
N SER A 70 -7.24 -2.69 -9.04
CA SER A 70 -5.97 -2.10 -8.59
C SER A 70 -5.24 -3.06 -7.69
N ASP A 71 -4.02 -3.39 -8.09
CA ASP A 71 -2.98 -4.05 -7.32
C ASP A 71 -2.24 -3.07 -6.39
N PHE A 72 -1.41 -3.64 -5.52
CA PHE A 72 -0.48 -2.87 -4.70
C PHE A 72 0.91 -2.86 -5.32
N ASP A 73 1.34 -1.69 -5.80
CA ASP A 73 2.67 -1.49 -6.37
C ASP A 73 3.66 -0.95 -5.33
N PHE A 74 4.82 -1.60 -5.22
CA PHE A 74 5.93 -1.17 -4.38
C PHE A 74 7.25 -1.10 -5.15
N MET A 75 8.04 -0.09 -4.84
CA MET A 75 9.44 0.03 -5.25
C MET A 75 10.34 -0.23 -4.06
N GLN A 76 11.23 -1.21 -4.17
CA GLN A 76 12.25 -1.53 -3.17
C GLN A 76 13.56 -0.84 -3.52
N ILE A 77 13.87 0.26 -2.85
CA ILE A 77 15.12 0.99 -3.03
C ILE A 77 16.21 0.36 -2.18
N ASP A 78 17.31 -0.02 -2.82
CA ASP A 78 18.52 -0.47 -2.14
C ASP A 78 19.33 0.74 -1.62
N ARG A 79 19.54 0.81 -0.31
CA ARG A 79 20.29 1.89 0.36
C ARG A 79 21.79 1.62 0.41
N ASN A 80 22.23 0.38 0.19
CA ASN A 80 23.65 0.04 0.17
C ASN A 80 24.31 0.36 -1.18
N ILE A 81 23.52 0.76 -2.17
CA ILE A 81 23.97 1.05 -3.52
C ILE A 81 23.52 2.46 -3.93
N VAL A 82 24.46 3.28 -4.41
CA VAL A 82 24.15 4.57 -5.03
C VAL A 82 24.62 4.60 -6.48
N VAL A 83 23.82 5.24 -7.34
CA VAL A 83 24.16 5.47 -8.75
C VAL A 83 24.52 6.95 -8.96
N LEU A 84 25.69 7.20 -9.53
CA LEU A 84 26.23 8.52 -9.85
C LEU A 84 26.27 8.77 -11.36
N HIS A 85 26.40 10.04 -11.77
CA HIS A 85 26.56 10.42 -13.18
C HIS A 85 27.88 11.18 -13.39
N GLY A 86 28.81 10.59 -14.15
CA GLY A 86 30.05 11.23 -14.59
C GLY A 86 30.81 11.99 -13.49
N ILE A 87 30.77 13.33 -13.56
CA ILE A 87 31.54 14.30 -12.76
C ILE A 87 31.05 14.41 -11.30
N SER A 88 29.93 13.78 -10.95
CA SER A 88 29.27 13.97 -9.65
C SER A 88 29.95 13.30 -8.45
N SER A 89 31.06 12.58 -8.63
CA SER A 89 31.79 11.91 -7.53
C SER A 89 32.35 12.88 -6.49
N HIS A 90 32.47 14.17 -6.83
CA HIS A 90 32.97 15.21 -5.90
C HIS A 90 31.86 15.96 -5.14
N VAL A 91 30.59 15.74 -5.48
CA VAL A 91 29.46 16.52 -4.94
C VAL A 91 28.77 15.80 -3.77
N PHE A 92 28.84 14.47 -3.72
CA PHE A 92 28.17 13.66 -2.71
C PHE A 92 29.18 12.90 -1.87
N ASP A 93 29.06 13.01 -0.55
CA ASP A 93 29.77 12.12 0.35
C ASP A 93 29.16 10.72 0.23
N THR A 94 29.93 9.82 -0.37
CA THR A 94 29.55 8.42 -0.53
C THR A 94 30.31 7.53 0.44
N SER A 95 31.12 8.07 1.36
CA SER A 95 32.09 7.31 2.16
C SER A 95 31.48 6.12 2.91
N ASP A 96 30.26 6.29 3.42
CA ASP A 96 29.54 5.26 4.17
C ASP A 96 28.71 4.30 3.29
N ILE A 97 28.65 4.52 1.97
CA ILE A 97 27.85 3.71 1.05
C ILE A 97 28.69 2.51 0.54
N PRO A 98 28.26 1.26 0.80
CA PRO A 98 29.02 0.06 0.45
C PRO A 98 29.34 -0.07 -1.05
N THR A 99 28.38 0.24 -1.93
CA THR A 99 28.54 0.10 -3.38
C THR A 99 28.23 1.41 -4.09
N VAL A 100 29.14 1.85 -4.95
CA VAL A 100 29.01 3.06 -5.76
C VAL A 100 29.13 2.67 -7.22
N LEU A 101 28.10 3.01 -7.99
CA LEU A 101 28.00 2.76 -9.43
C LEU A 101 28.03 4.09 -10.19
N CYS A 102 28.59 4.09 -11.39
CA CYS A 102 28.48 5.16 -12.38
C CYS A 102 27.52 4.71 -13.47
N MET A 103 26.50 5.52 -13.76
CA MET A 103 25.70 5.29 -14.94
C MET A 103 26.47 5.70 -16.19
N GLU A 104 26.33 4.92 -17.26
CA GLU A 104 26.85 5.19 -18.59
C GLU A 104 25.67 5.14 -19.55
N THR A 105 25.51 6.19 -20.36
CA THR A 105 24.37 6.31 -21.27
C THR A 105 24.75 6.55 -22.73
N ASP A 106 26.04 6.73 -22.99
CA ASP A 106 26.56 6.91 -24.33
C ASP A 106 26.36 5.63 -25.15
N ASN A 107 25.82 5.76 -26.36
CA ASN A 107 25.50 4.64 -27.27
C ASN A 107 24.49 3.62 -26.72
N ILE A 108 23.77 3.95 -25.64
CA ILE A 108 22.66 3.15 -25.10
C ILE A 108 21.34 3.74 -25.58
N ALA A 109 20.30 2.89 -25.72
CA ALA A 109 18.97 3.35 -26.08
C ALA A 109 18.46 4.42 -25.09
N PRO A 110 17.84 5.52 -25.54
CA PRO A 110 17.29 6.55 -24.65
C PRO A 110 16.37 5.94 -23.58
N GLY A 111 16.50 6.41 -22.34
CA GLY A 111 15.77 5.85 -21.20
C GLY A 111 16.39 4.59 -20.57
N PHE A 112 17.55 4.15 -21.05
CA PHE A 112 18.34 3.07 -20.46
C PHE A 112 19.77 3.52 -20.14
N ALA A 113 20.43 2.76 -19.25
CA ALA A 113 21.81 2.99 -18.86
C ALA A 113 22.51 1.66 -18.53
N LEU A 114 23.82 1.63 -18.67
CA LEU A 114 24.68 0.64 -18.03
C LEU A 114 25.16 1.19 -16.69
N LEU A 115 25.34 0.32 -15.70
CA LEU A 115 25.81 0.71 -14.37
C LEU A 115 27.21 0.14 -14.11
N ARG A 116 28.24 0.93 -14.36
CA ARG A 116 29.65 0.55 -14.15
C ARG A 116 30.02 0.68 -12.68
N LEU A 117 30.76 -0.29 -12.15
CA LEU A 117 31.28 -0.26 -10.79
C LEU A 117 32.36 0.81 -10.63
N ILE A 118 32.26 1.62 -9.57
CA ILE A 118 33.33 2.53 -9.10
C ILE A 118 34.00 1.92 -7.86
N ARG A 119 33.19 1.54 -6.87
CA ARG A 119 33.65 1.01 -5.58
C ARG A 119 32.65 0.00 -5.05
N HIS A 120 33.14 -1.08 -4.46
CA HIS A 120 32.31 -2.06 -3.76
C HIS A 120 33.04 -2.56 -2.51
N ASP A 121 32.34 -2.60 -1.38
CA ASP A 121 32.77 -3.32 -0.19
C ASP A 121 32.56 -4.82 -0.39
N TYR A 122 33.64 -5.55 -0.67
CA TYR A 122 33.62 -6.99 -0.93
C TYR A 122 33.13 -7.84 0.25
N ARG A 123 32.93 -7.26 1.44
CA ARG A 123 32.23 -7.94 2.55
C ARG A 123 30.73 -8.12 2.28
N LYS A 124 30.14 -7.35 1.37
CA LYS A 124 28.75 -7.45 0.93
C LYS A 124 28.57 -8.54 -0.13
N LEU A 125 28.69 -9.79 0.30
CA LEU A 125 28.64 -10.98 -0.57
C LEU A 125 27.34 -11.08 -1.41
N GLU A 126 26.23 -10.52 -0.91
CA GLU A 126 24.93 -10.50 -1.57
C GLU A 126 24.93 -9.84 -2.96
N TYR A 127 25.84 -8.91 -3.21
CA TYR A 127 25.94 -8.21 -4.50
C TYR A 127 26.98 -8.80 -5.44
N GLN A 128 27.86 -9.69 -4.98
CA GLN A 128 29.01 -10.17 -5.76
C GLN A 128 28.59 -10.84 -7.07
N ASN A 129 27.53 -11.64 -7.04
CA ASN A 129 27.01 -12.31 -8.23
C ASN A 129 26.48 -11.33 -9.28
N CYS A 130 26.05 -10.13 -8.87
CA CYS A 130 25.58 -9.10 -9.79
C CYS A 130 26.74 -8.38 -10.51
N LEU A 131 27.98 -8.52 -10.05
CA LEU A 131 29.14 -7.86 -10.64
C LEU A 131 29.72 -8.69 -11.78
N VAL A 132 29.58 -8.17 -13.00
CA VAL A 132 29.94 -8.87 -14.24
C VAL A 132 31.05 -8.12 -14.97
N VAL A 133 32.15 -8.80 -15.28
CA VAL A 133 33.27 -8.24 -16.04
C VAL A 133 32.91 -8.19 -17.54
N ARG A 134 33.13 -7.03 -18.16
CA ARG A 134 33.08 -6.83 -19.63
C ARG A 134 34.26 -5.98 -20.06
N GLY A 135 35.18 -6.59 -20.81
CA GLY A 135 36.43 -5.95 -21.20
C GLY A 135 37.25 -5.54 -19.97
N LYS A 136 37.52 -4.25 -19.83
CA LYS A 136 38.29 -3.68 -18.70
C LYS A 136 37.41 -3.13 -17.56
N SER A 137 36.10 -3.20 -17.72
CA SER A 137 35.13 -2.62 -16.79
C SER A 137 34.33 -3.71 -16.08
N VAL A 138 33.82 -3.40 -14.89
CA VAL A 138 32.89 -4.25 -14.14
C VAL A 138 31.54 -3.55 -14.12
N TYR A 139 30.47 -4.27 -14.40
CA TYR A 139 29.10 -3.75 -14.48
C TYR A 139 28.18 -4.48 -13.51
N PHE A 140 27.17 -3.77 -13.02
CA PHE A 140 26.12 -4.36 -12.19
C PHE A 140 24.99 -4.89 -13.10
N SER A 141 24.86 -6.21 -13.20
CA SER A 141 23.90 -6.87 -14.10
C SER A 141 22.46 -6.70 -13.64
N SER A 142 21.63 -6.16 -14.52
CA SER A 142 20.18 -6.08 -14.31
C SER A 142 19.52 -7.46 -14.27
N LYS A 143 19.93 -8.39 -15.15
CA LYS A 143 19.37 -9.74 -15.18
C LYS A 143 19.61 -10.50 -13.87
N ILE A 144 20.85 -10.53 -13.40
CA ILE A 144 21.19 -11.26 -12.16
C ILE A 144 20.52 -10.59 -10.97
N ALA A 145 20.50 -9.24 -10.91
CA ALA A 145 19.77 -8.52 -9.86
C ALA A 145 18.27 -8.86 -9.87
N ARG A 146 17.64 -8.88 -11.05
CA ARG A 146 16.22 -9.25 -11.20
C ARG A 146 15.95 -10.67 -10.71
N GLU A 147 16.77 -11.62 -11.10
CA GLU A 147 16.58 -13.03 -10.75
C GLU A 147 16.88 -13.30 -9.28
N SER A 148 17.88 -12.65 -8.70
CA SER A 148 18.26 -12.84 -7.29
C SER A 148 17.33 -12.15 -6.30
N HIS A 149 16.86 -10.93 -6.59
CA HIS A 149 16.09 -10.13 -5.65
C HIS A 149 14.57 -10.30 -5.80
N LEU A 150 14.09 -10.71 -6.97
CA LEU A 150 12.65 -10.84 -7.24
C LEU A 150 12.16 -12.29 -7.32
N ALA A 151 13.06 -13.28 -7.39
CA ALA A 151 12.62 -14.68 -7.37
C ALA A 151 12.24 -15.12 -5.96
N SER A 152 11.02 -15.62 -5.80
CA SER A 152 10.59 -16.31 -4.57
C SER A 152 9.62 -17.45 -4.93
N ARG A 153 9.49 -18.46 -4.06
CA ARG A 153 8.70 -19.68 -4.33
C ARG A 153 7.23 -19.41 -4.70
N ASN A 154 6.67 -18.27 -4.29
CA ASN A 154 5.27 -17.91 -4.45
C ASN A 154 5.06 -16.61 -5.25
N ARG A 155 6.07 -16.17 -6.01
CA ARG A 155 5.96 -14.95 -6.82
C ARG A 155 6.39 -15.20 -8.27
N ARG A 156 5.73 -14.51 -9.19
CA ARG A 156 6.00 -14.60 -10.64
C ARG A 156 6.72 -13.33 -11.09
N ILE A 157 7.86 -13.47 -11.75
CA ILE A 157 8.58 -12.34 -12.34
C ILE A 157 7.94 -11.98 -13.69
N HIS A 158 7.69 -10.69 -13.92
CA HIS A 158 7.21 -10.13 -15.19
C HIS A 158 7.75 -8.71 -15.40
N GLY A 159 8.32 -8.44 -16.57
CA GLY A 159 8.97 -7.14 -16.82
C GLY A 159 10.03 -6.83 -15.75
N PRO A 160 10.01 -5.62 -15.12
CA PRO A 160 10.91 -5.27 -14.03
C PRO A 160 10.39 -5.68 -12.64
N CYS A 161 9.20 -6.28 -12.55
CA CYS A 161 8.48 -6.52 -11.31
C CYS A 161 8.37 -8.02 -11.02
N SER A 162 7.97 -8.32 -9.80
CA SER A 162 7.43 -9.62 -9.43
C SER A 162 6.09 -9.48 -8.73
N THR A 163 5.10 -10.21 -9.25
CA THR A 163 3.75 -10.30 -8.69
C THR A 163 3.68 -11.40 -7.65
N GLY A 164 3.03 -11.10 -6.53
CA GLY A 164 2.58 -12.08 -5.56
C GLY A 164 1.14 -11.80 -5.15
N VAL A 165 0.63 -12.64 -4.27
CA VAL A 165 -0.72 -12.49 -3.72
C VAL A 165 -0.60 -12.44 -2.21
N PHE A 166 -1.19 -11.40 -1.65
CA PHE A 166 -1.37 -11.21 -0.22
C PHE A 166 -2.33 -12.26 0.37
N ILE A 167 -2.28 -12.51 1.68
CA ILE A 167 -3.19 -13.50 2.31
C ILE A 167 -4.64 -13.08 2.11
N ASN A 168 -4.87 -11.78 2.04
CA ASN A 168 -6.19 -11.24 1.86
C ASN A 168 -6.76 -11.50 0.44
N GLY A 169 -5.94 -12.05 -0.48
CA GLY A 169 -6.28 -12.36 -1.86
C GLY A 169 -5.95 -11.24 -2.86
N GLN A 170 -5.39 -10.12 -2.41
CA GLN A 170 -5.02 -8.99 -3.28
C GLN A 170 -3.67 -9.22 -3.93
N GLU A 171 -3.55 -8.85 -5.21
CA GLU A 171 -2.28 -8.93 -5.93
C GLU A 171 -1.36 -7.77 -5.54
N ASN A 172 -0.05 -8.04 -5.53
CA ASN A 172 0.95 -7.04 -5.27
C ASN A 172 2.18 -7.19 -6.17
N ASP A 173 2.66 -6.08 -6.70
CA ASP A 173 3.84 -5.99 -7.54
C ASP A 173 4.99 -5.32 -6.78
N ILE A 174 6.17 -5.94 -6.85
CA ILE A 174 7.40 -5.40 -6.27
C ILE A 174 8.44 -5.21 -7.37
N ALA A 175 9.01 -4.00 -7.45
CA ALA A 175 10.13 -3.68 -8.32
C ALA A 175 11.39 -3.40 -7.49
N TYR A 176 12.46 -4.17 -7.72
CA TYR A 176 13.78 -3.87 -7.15
C TYR A 176 14.39 -2.66 -7.87
N THR A 177 14.91 -1.70 -7.12
CA THR A 177 15.33 -0.41 -7.65
C THR A 177 16.62 0.11 -7.03
N LEU A 178 17.43 0.76 -7.85
CA LEU A 178 18.60 1.53 -7.42
C LEU A 178 18.29 3.03 -7.56
N LYS A 179 18.84 3.86 -6.68
CA LYS A 179 18.58 5.31 -6.68
C LYS A 179 19.82 6.10 -7.10
N SER A 180 19.59 7.11 -7.94
CA SER A 180 20.51 8.24 -8.10
C SER A 180 19.90 9.49 -7.48
N GLN A 181 20.72 10.26 -6.76
CA GLN A 181 20.33 11.57 -6.22
C GLN A 181 20.50 12.71 -7.25
N ILE A 182 20.87 12.37 -8.49
CA ILE A 182 21.19 13.33 -9.53
C ILE A 182 20.12 13.26 -10.62
N TRP A 183 19.66 14.44 -11.04
CA TRP A 183 18.81 14.55 -12.22
C TRP A 183 19.63 14.33 -13.50
N LEU A 184 19.09 13.53 -14.41
CA LEU A 184 19.83 13.09 -15.60
C LEU A 184 19.88 14.18 -16.67
N THR A 185 21.01 14.26 -17.37
CA THR A 185 21.19 15.13 -18.54
C THR A 185 20.19 14.80 -19.65
N GLN A 186 19.93 13.51 -19.91
CA GLN A 186 18.89 13.05 -20.84
C GLN A 186 17.46 13.54 -20.48
N ALA A 187 17.23 13.92 -19.22
CA ALA A 187 15.96 14.43 -18.75
C ALA A 187 15.96 15.96 -18.57
N GLU A 188 16.96 16.69 -19.05
CA GLU A 188 17.00 18.15 -18.98
C GLU A 188 15.86 18.81 -19.76
N SER A 189 15.40 18.18 -20.85
CA SER A 189 14.23 18.64 -21.62
C SER A 189 12.99 18.81 -20.74
N PHE A 190 12.82 17.99 -19.70
CA PHE A 190 11.73 18.17 -18.73
C PHE A 190 11.86 19.50 -17.96
N ILE A 191 13.07 19.87 -17.53
CA ILE A 191 13.33 21.14 -16.83
C ILE A 191 12.99 22.32 -17.74
N TYR A 192 13.54 22.35 -18.95
CA TYR A 192 13.31 23.44 -19.89
C TYR A 192 11.84 23.60 -20.27
N ARG A 193 11.13 22.50 -20.52
CA ARG A 193 9.69 22.56 -20.81
C ARG A 193 8.88 23.01 -19.59
N SER A 194 9.22 22.55 -18.40
CA SER A 194 8.53 22.95 -17.17
C SER A 194 8.67 24.45 -16.90
N ILE A 195 9.89 24.99 -17.06
CA ILE A 195 10.15 26.44 -16.95
C ILE A 195 9.36 27.21 -18.00
N ARG A 196 9.39 26.74 -19.26
CA ARG A 196 8.71 27.40 -20.38
C ARG A 196 7.20 27.54 -20.16
N TYR A 197 6.56 26.49 -19.68
CA TYR A 197 5.10 26.48 -19.49
C TYR A 197 4.64 26.86 -18.08
N GLY A 198 5.57 27.00 -17.13
CA GLY A 198 5.27 27.38 -15.75
C GLY A 198 4.55 26.29 -14.95
N TRP A 199 4.66 25.02 -15.37
CA TRP A 199 4.14 23.87 -14.62
C TRP A 199 5.13 22.70 -14.61
N PRO A 200 5.44 22.11 -13.44
CA PRO A 200 5.04 22.57 -12.11
C PRO A 200 5.73 23.89 -11.71
N SER A 201 5.43 24.41 -10.51
CA SER A 201 6.16 25.58 -9.97
C SER A 201 7.66 25.29 -9.81
N LEU A 202 8.48 26.33 -9.78
CA LEU A 202 9.94 26.19 -9.65
C LEU A 202 10.36 25.46 -8.36
N ASP A 203 9.65 25.66 -7.25
CA ASP A 203 9.93 24.97 -5.98
C ASP A 203 9.73 23.46 -6.12
N VAL A 204 8.58 23.06 -6.69
CA VAL A 204 8.28 21.65 -6.98
C VAL A 204 9.30 21.08 -7.97
N LEU A 205 9.61 21.80 -9.04
CA LEU A 205 10.58 21.36 -10.05
C LEU A 205 11.93 21.09 -9.41
N THR A 206 12.37 21.99 -8.53
CA THR A 206 13.60 21.84 -7.75
C THR A 206 13.55 20.61 -6.86
N ASP A 207 12.44 20.37 -6.16
CA ASP A 207 12.26 19.20 -5.31
C ASP A 207 12.16 17.88 -6.09
N ILE A 208 11.64 17.89 -7.31
CA ILE A 208 11.68 16.74 -8.23
C ILE A 208 13.12 16.46 -8.65
N CYS A 209 13.88 17.50 -9.02
CA CYS A 209 15.26 17.33 -9.45
C CYS A 209 16.17 16.83 -8.32
N LYS A 210 15.95 17.31 -7.08
CA LYS A 210 16.67 16.84 -5.87
C LYS A 210 16.44 15.37 -5.54
N ASP A 211 15.24 14.85 -5.83
CA ASP A 211 14.95 13.43 -5.61
C ASP A 211 15.71 12.51 -6.57
N GLY A 212 16.17 13.05 -7.69
CA GLY A 212 16.90 12.35 -8.74
C GLY A 212 16.01 11.37 -9.52
N CYS A 213 16.52 10.17 -9.76
CA CYS A 213 15.81 9.14 -10.53
C CYS A 213 16.11 7.73 -10.00
N LEU A 214 15.31 6.76 -10.45
CA LEU A 214 15.43 5.35 -10.10
C LEU A 214 15.87 4.51 -11.31
N PHE A 215 16.43 3.34 -11.05
CA PHE A 215 16.81 2.37 -12.06
C PHE A 215 16.13 1.04 -11.75
N VAL A 216 15.43 0.46 -12.74
CA VAL A 216 14.77 -0.85 -12.61
C VAL A 216 15.42 -1.88 -13.53
N PRO A 217 15.49 -3.16 -13.12
CA PRO A 217 16.27 -4.17 -13.82
C PRO A 217 15.50 -4.76 -15.02
N ILE A 218 15.47 -4.02 -16.13
CA ILE A 218 14.92 -4.49 -17.40
C ILE A 218 15.68 -3.87 -18.57
N TYR A 219 15.92 -4.69 -19.59
CA TYR A 219 16.65 -4.32 -20.80
C TYR A 219 15.76 -3.66 -21.85
N SER A 220 16.39 -2.98 -22.81
CA SER A 220 15.73 -2.36 -23.94
C SER A 220 15.35 -3.38 -25.00
N LYS A 221 14.08 -3.39 -25.39
CA LYS A 221 13.63 -4.14 -26.57
C LYS A 221 14.10 -3.51 -27.89
N GLN A 222 14.73 -2.33 -27.85
CA GLN A 222 15.19 -1.64 -29.05
C GLN A 222 16.47 -2.24 -29.65
N GLN A 223 17.27 -2.92 -28.83
CA GLN A 223 18.60 -3.43 -29.20
C GLN A 223 18.74 -4.92 -28.86
N THR A 224 17.90 -5.78 -29.45
CA THR A 224 17.83 -7.23 -29.13
C THR A 224 19.08 -8.04 -29.49
N HIS A 225 20.04 -7.46 -30.21
CA HIS A 225 21.29 -8.10 -30.62
C HIS A 225 22.54 -7.55 -29.91
N ASN A 226 22.38 -6.79 -28.82
CA ASN A 226 23.49 -6.25 -28.05
C ASN A 226 24.00 -7.26 -27.00
N GLU A 227 25.31 -7.53 -26.98
CA GLU A 227 25.96 -8.39 -25.96
C GLU A 227 25.84 -7.86 -24.53
N LEU A 228 25.45 -6.59 -24.38
CA LEU A 228 25.28 -5.89 -23.09
C LEU A 228 23.84 -5.93 -22.57
N ILE A 229 22.92 -6.61 -23.24
CA ILE A 229 21.48 -6.61 -22.89
C ILE A 229 21.20 -7.06 -21.44
N ASP A 230 21.98 -8.02 -20.92
CA ASP A 230 21.86 -8.53 -19.55
C ASP A 230 22.36 -7.52 -18.48
N LEU A 231 22.93 -6.39 -18.92
CA LEU A 231 23.47 -5.31 -18.08
C LEU A 231 22.65 -4.02 -18.13
N GLU A 232 21.68 -3.90 -19.04
CA GLU A 232 20.91 -2.68 -19.21
C GLU A 232 19.89 -2.49 -18.09
N TRP A 233 19.86 -1.27 -17.54
CA TRP A 233 18.87 -0.81 -16.57
C TRP A 233 17.98 0.24 -17.20
N ARG A 234 16.67 0.18 -16.94
CA ARG A 234 15.74 1.22 -17.39
C ARG A 234 15.65 2.32 -16.33
N ILE A 235 15.75 3.57 -16.78
CA ILE A 235 15.54 4.75 -15.95
C ILE A 235 14.04 4.87 -15.64
N SER A 236 13.71 5.12 -14.38
CA SER A 236 12.35 5.29 -13.88
C SER A 236 12.21 6.61 -13.12
N PHE A 237 11.12 7.32 -13.41
CA PHE A 237 10.75 8.59 -12.78
C PHE A 237 9.54 8.46 -11.86
N SER A 238 9.23 7.24 -11.37
CA SER A 238 8.03 6.98 -10.55
C SER A 238 7.86 7.93 -9.35
N LEU A 239 8.95 8.38 -8.72
CA LEU A 239 8.89 9.38 -7.63
C LEU A 239 8.42 10.75 -8.13
N ALA A 240 8.99 11.21 -9.25
CA ALA A 240 8.59 12.45 -9.89
C ALA A 240 7.14 12.38 -10.41
N GLU A 241 6.75 11.26 -11.02
CA GLU A 241 5.37 11.01 -11.47
C GLU A 241 4.37 11.12 -10.32
N LYS A 242 4.66 10.47 -9.18
CA LYS A 242 3.81 10.52 -7.99
C LYS A 242 3.63 11.97 -7.50
N LYS A 243 4.72 12.73 -7.39
CA LYS A 243 4.67 14.16 -7.03
C LYS A 243 3.81 14.97 -8.02
N LEU A 244 4.00 14.77 -9.33
CA LEU A 244 3.21 15.48 -10.35
C LEU A 244 1.71 15.14 -10.29
N ILE A 245 1.36 13.88 -10.00
CA ILE A 245 -0.05 13.47 -9.83
C ILE A 245 -0.66 14.12 -8.59
N HIS A 246 0.07 14.21 -7.49
CA HIS A 246 -0.42 14.82 -6.25
C HIS A 246 -0.61 16.35 -6.36
N LEU A 247 -0.07 16.97 -7.42
CA LEU A 247 -0.22 18.40 -7.74
C LEU A 247 -1.38 18.68 -8.70
N MET A 248 -1.94 17.66 -9.34
CA MET A 248 -3.07 17.84 -10.25
C MET A 248 -4.25 18.47 -9.50
N ASN A 249 -4.91 19.43 -10.13
CA ASN A 249 -6.24 19.81 -9.66
C ASN A 249 -7.23 18.66 -9.89
N HIS A 250 -8.39 18.73 -9.23
CA HIS A 250 -9.32 17.60 -9.26
C HIS A 250 -9.84 17.28 -10.68
N CYS A 251 -10.08 18.29 -11.53
CA CYS A 251 -10.48 18.05 -12.92
C CYS A 251 -9.37 17.32 -13.71
N GLN A 252 -8.11 17.69 -13.53
CA GLN A 252 -6.97 17.01 -14.15
C GLN A 252 -6.86 15.56 -13.68
N PHE A 253 -7.00 15.31 -12.38
CA PHE A 253 -6.97 13.97 -11.81
C PHE A 253 -8.13 13.09 -12.32
N LEU A 254 -9.36 13.64 -12.37
CA LEU A 254 -10.51 12.94 -12.93
C LEU A 254 -10.35 12.67 -14.44
N CYS A 255 -9.70 13.56 -15.19
CA CYS A 255 -9.37 13.30 -16.60
C CYS A 255 -8.45 12.08 -16.72
N TYR A 256 -7.43 11.97 -15.86
CA TYR A 256 -6.59 10.78 -15.79
C TYR A 256 -7.39 9.52 -15.44
N GLY A 257 -8.27 9.60 -14.44
CA GLY A 257 -9.19 8.50 -14.08
C GLY A 257 -10.10 8.08 -15.23
N LEU A 258 -10.70 9.04 -15.94
CA LEU A 258 -11.53 8.82 -17.12
C LEU A 258 -10.76 8.08 -18.22
N MET A 259 -9.53 8.50 -18.51
CA MET A 259 -8.69 7.82 -19.52
C MET A 259 -8.32 6.39 -19.10
N LYS A 260 -8.12 6.10 -17.81
CA LYS A 260 -7.89 4.73 -17.31
C LYS A 260 -9.15 3.87 -17.44
N ILE A 261 -10.32 4.40 -17.09
CA ILE A 261 -11.60 3.71 -17.23
C ILE A 261 -11.86 3.41 -18.71
N PHE A 262 -11.70 4.41 -19.58
CA PHE A 262 -11.88 4.25 -21.03
C PHE A 262 -10.92 3.23 -21.62
N LEU A 263 -9.65 3.23 -21.20
CA LEU A 263 -8.68 2.20 -21.57
C LEU A 263 -9.20 0.80 -21.19
N ASN A 264 -9.59 0.59 -19.93
CA ASN A 264 -9.94 -0.73 -19.43
C ASN A 264 -11.29 -1.24 -19.95
N GLU A 265 -12.30 -0.38 -20.02
CA GLU A 265 -13.66 -0.78 -20.36
C GLU A 265 -13.94 -0.78 -21.85
N VAL A 266 -13.18 -0.02 -22.64
CA VAL A 266 -13.39 0.14 -24.09
C VAL A 266 -12.19 -0.37 -24.86
N LEU A 267 -11.01 0.24 -24.69
CA LEU A 267 -9.86 -0.03 -25.57
C LEU A 267 -9.27 -1.44 -25.38
N LYS A 268 -9.16 -1.93 -24.14
CA LYS A 268 -8.66 -3.28 -23.83
C LYS A 268 -9.62 -4.38 -24.27
N LYS A 269 -10.91 -4.08 -24.43
CA LYS A 269 -11.92 -5.03 -24.92
C LYS A 269 -11.90 -5.19 -26.44
N ILE A 270 -11.05 -4.43 -27.15
CA ILE A 270 -10.89 -4.56 -28.60
C ILE A 270 -9.99 -5.77 -28.89
N PRO A 271 -10.47 -6.78 -29.65
CA PRO A 271 -9.67 -7.95 -30.02
C PRO A 271 -8.37 -7.55 -30.73
N GLU A 272 -7.29 -8.32 -30.49
CA GLU A 272 -5.96 -8.20 -31.12
C GLU A 272 -5.17 -6.92 -30.82
N THR A 273 -5.82 -5.81 -30.45
CA THR A 273 -5.16 -4.52 -30.16
C THR A 273 -5.24 -4.10 -28.69
N GLY A 274 -6.10 -4.75 -27.89
CA GLY A 274 -6.37 -4.35 -26.51
C GLY A 274 -5.14 -4.40 -25.59
N GLU A 275 -4.23 -5.34 -25.81
CA GLU A 275 -3.00 -5.48 -25.01
C GLU A 275 -1.89 -4.50 -25.41
N LEU A 276 -2.04 -3.81 -26.54
CA LEU A 276 -1.01 -2.90 -27.05
C LEU A 276 -0.92 -1.60 -26.26
N LEU A 277 -2.04 -1.18 -25.63
CA LEU A 277 -2.12 0.05 -24.85
C LEU A 277 -2.11 -0.25 -23.34
N CYS A 278 -1.39 0.56 -22.58
CA CYS A 278 -1.38 0.49 -21.12
C CYS A 278 -1.69 1.87 -20.49
N SER A 279 -1.93 1.85 -19.17
CA SER A 279 -2.24 3.04 -18.37
C SER A 279 -1.12 4.08 -18.41
N TYR A 280 0.12 3.66 -18.64
CA TYR A 280 1.27 4.55 -18.74
C TYR A 280 1.13 5.53 -19.92
N PHE A 281 0.65 5.09 -21.09
CA PHE A 281 0.41 5.98 -22.23
C PHE A 281 -0.65 7.04 -21.92
N MET A 282 -1.69 6.64 -21.19
CA MET A 282 -2.75 7.55 -20.75
C MET A 282 -2.19 8.60 -19.79
N LYS A 283 -1.39 8.17 -18.81
CA LYS A 283 -0.70 9.04 -17.85
C LYS A 283 0.20 10.05 -18.58
N THR A 284 1.04 9.59 -19.51
CA THR A 284 1.93 10.45 -20.29
C THR A 284 1.16 11.47 -21.12
N ALA A 285 0.07 11.08 -21.77
CA ALA A 285 -0.76 12.00 -22.54
C ALA A 285 -1.38 13.10 -21.65
N VAL A 286 -1.87 12.73 -20.46
CA VAL A 286 -2.41 13.69 -19.49
C VAL A 286 -1.31 14.64 -18.99
N PHE A 287 -0.12 14.13 -18.64
CA PHE A 287 0.99 14.99 -18.24
C PHE A 287 1.39 15.99 -19.32
N CYS A 288 1.50 15.57 -20.58
CA CYS A 288 1.79 16.48 -21.69
C CYS A 288 0.72 17.55 -21.84
N GLU A 289 -0.56 17.19 -21.72
CA GLU A 289 -1.66 18.16 -21.83
C GLU A 289 -1.69 19.15 -20.67
N ILE A 290 -1.40 18.70 -19.45
CA ILE A 290 -1.32 19.57 -18.27
C ILE A 290 -0.11 20.50 -18.37
N LEU A 291 1.05 19.98 -18.79
CA LEU A 291 2.26 20.78 -18.97
C LEU A 291 2.01 21.94 -19.94
N GLU A 292 1.42 21.68 -21.10
CA GLU A 292 1.20 22.69 -22.13
C GLU A 292 0.01 23.61 -21.81
N ASN A 293 -1.01 23.09 -21.11
CA ASN A 293 -2.25 23.80 -20.79
C ASN A 293 -2.64 23.66 -19.31
N PRO A 294 -1.86 24.17 -18.34
CA PRO A 294 -2.04 23.88 -16.91
C PRO A 294 -3.28 24.54 -16.30
N TYR A 295 -3.79 25.60 -16.91
CA TYR A 295 -4.89 26.41 -16.40
C TYR A 295 -6.25 26.06 -17.03
N ASN A 296 -7.32 26.61 -16.45
CA ASN A 296 -8.71 26.50 -16.95
C ASN A 296 -9.21 25.06 -17.09
N TRP A 297 -8.95 24.20 -16.10
CA TRP A 297 -9.57 22.88 -16.00
C TRP A 297 -10.78 22.98 -15.07
N THR A 298 -11.98 22.94 -15.62
CA THR A 298 -13.24 23.10 -14.89
C THR A 298 -14.24 22.00 -15.27
N PRO A 299 -15.29 21.75 -14.47
CA PRO A 299 -16.34 20.81 -14.85
C PRO A 299 -17.00 21.15 -16.19
N LEU A 300 -17.11 22.45 -16.53
CA LEU A 300 -17.80 22.94 -17.73
C LEU A 300 -17.05 22.63 -19.03
N ASN A 301 -15.71 22.53 -18.97
CA ASN A 301 -14.87 22.21 -20.13
C ASN A 301 -14.10 20.88 -19.97
N PHE A 302 -14.53 20.04 -19.04
CA PHE A 302 -13.95 18.73 -18.77
C PHE A 302 -13.91 17.81 -20.00
N ILE A 303 -14.96 17.80 -20.82
CA ILE A 303 -14.99 17.05 -22.09
C ILE A 303 -13.94 17.56 -23.05
N GLU A 304 -13.86 18.88 -23.25
CA GLU A 304 -12.90 19.51 -24.18
C GLU A 304 -11.46 19.14 -23.78
N LYS A 305 -11.12 19.28 -22.50
CA LYS A 305 -9.80 18.95 -21.98
C LYS A 305 -9.48 17.46 -22.12
N THR A 306 -10.43 16.58 -21.83
CA THR A 306 -10.27 15.13 -22.05
C THR A 306 -10.05 14.82 -23.54
N TRP A 307 -10.76 15.52 -24.42
CA TRP A 307 -10.65 15.32 -25.86
C TRP A 307 -9.29 15.75 -26.42
N ASN A 308 -8.63 16.76 -25.82
CA ASN A 308 -7.25 17.12 -26.16
C ASN A 308 -6.28 15.98 -25.86
N VAL A 309 -6.43 15.34 -24.70
CA VAL A 309 -5.64 14.15 -24.32
C VAL A 309 -5.84 13.03 -25.33
N PHE A 310 -7.10 12.75 -25.72
CA PHE A 310 -7.40 11.72 -26.71
C PHE A 310 -6.81 12.04 -28.10
N ARG A 311 -6.91 13.31 -28.55
CA ARG A 311 -6.28 13.80 -29.78
C ARG A 311 -4.77 13.60 -29.78
N ARG A 312 -4.12 13.82 -28.64
CA ARG A 312 -2.67 13.65 -28.51
C ARG A 312 -2.25 12.20 -28.71
N ILE A 313 -2.98 11.27 -28.09
CA ILE A 313 -2.76 9.82 -28.29
C ILE A 313 -2.96 9.45 -29.76
N MET A 314 -4.04 9.94 -30.38
CA MET A 314 -4.30 9.74 -31.81
C MET A 314 -3.17 10.26 -32.70
N ASN A 315 -2.62 11.45 -32.38
CA ASN A 315 -1.50 12.01 -33.11
C ASN A 315 -0.25 11.12 -33.00
N TRP A 316 0.16 10.76 -31.78
CA TRP A 316 1.27 9.83 -31.55
C TRP A 316 1.10 8.50 -32.28
N MET A 317 -0.13 7.97 -32.26
CA MET A 317 -0.48 6.70 -32.89
C MET A 317 -0.47 6.81 -34.41
N SER A 318 -0.79 7.99 -34.98
CA SER A 318 -0.69 8.25 -36.42
C SER A 318 0.76 8.33 -36.92
N VAL A 319 1.67 8.94 -36.14
CA VAL A 319 3.09 9.07 -36.49
C VAL A 319 3.94 7.89 -36.04
N GLY A 320 3.40 6.98 -35.22
CA GLY A 320 4.14 5.83 -34.67
C GLY A 320 5.15 6.20 -33.58
N TYR A 321 4.96 7.34 -32.92
CA TYR A 321 5.92 7.89 -31.97
C TYR A 321 5.21 8.42 -30.72
N CYS A 322 5.46 7.77 -29.58
CA CYS A 322 4.96 8.18 -28.27
C CYS A 322 6.16 8.54 -27.37
N PRO A 323 6.46 9.83 -27.17
CA PRO A 323 7.58 10.27 -26.34
C PRO A 323 7.32 9.92 -24.87
N SER A 324 8.34 9.43 -24.17
CA SER A 324 8.30 9.47 -22.70
C SER A 324 8.21 10.91 -22.21
N TYR A 325 7.46 11.11 -21.12
CA TYR A 325 7.24 12.44 -20.57
C TYR A 325 8.54 13.10 -20.10
N PHE A 326 9.50 12.34 -19.56
CA PHE A 326 10.75 12.90 -19.02
C PHE A 326 11.90 12.87 -20.02
N ILE A 327 11.93 11.87 -20.92
CA ILE A 327 12.97 11.68 -21.95
C ILE A 327 12.27 11.56 -23.31
N PRO A 328 11.98 12.67 -24.01
CA PRO A 328 11.19 12.65 -25.24
C PRO A 328 11.77 11.79 -26.37
N GLU A 329 13.07 11.56 -26.37
CA GLU A 329 13.81 10.69 -27.29
C GLU A 329 13.51 9.20 -27.07
N HIS A 330 13.01 8.83 -25.88
CA HIS A 330 12.56 7.47 -25.59
C HIS A 330 11.15 7.23 -26.16
N ASN A 331 11.08 6.68 -27.38
CA ASN A 331 9.82 6.27 -28.01
C ASN A 331 9.25 4.99 -27.36
N MET A 332 8.14 5.13 -26.64
CA MET A 332 7.50 4.04 -25.93
C MET A 332 6.65 3.10 -26.81
N PHE A 333 6.36 3.49 -28.06
CA PHE A 333 5.70 2.61 -29.04
C PHE A 333 6.66 1.66 -29.75
N TYR A 334 7.96 1.90 -29.64
CA TYR A 334 8.97 1.11 -30.32
C TYR A 334 8.84 -0.39 -30.00
N GLY A 335 8.86 -1.22 -31.04
CA GLY A 335 8.76 -2.68 -30.94
C GLY A 335 7.41 -3.21 -30.44
N LYS A 336 6.44 -2.34 -30.17
CA LYS A 336 5.10 -2.71 -29.69
C LYS A 336 4.01 -2.33 -30.69
N ILE A 337 4.03 -1.08 -31.18
CA ILE A 337 2.95 -0.55 -32.03
C ILE A 337 3.53 -0.05 -33.34
N TYR A 338 3.51 -0.92 -34.34
CA TYR A 338 4.00 -0.67 -35.71
C TYR A 338 3.22 -1.52 -36.72
N GLY A 339 3.31 -1.18 -38.00
CA GLY A 339 2.74 -1.98 -39.10
C GLY A 339 1.23 -2.21 -38.97
N ILE A 340 0.80 -3.48 -39.09
CA ILE A 340 -0.63 -3.85 -39.05
C ILE A 340 -1.30 -3.52 -37.71
N HIS A 341 -0.58 -3.69 -36.59
CA HIS A 341 -1.08 -3.38 -35.26
C HIS A 341 -1.39 -1.89 -35.10
N GLN A 342 -0.50 -1.02 -35.58
CA GLN A 342 -0.70 0.43 -35.60
C GLN A 342 -1.90 0.81 -36.47
N ARG A 343 -1.99 0.26 -37.69
CA ARG A 343 -3.10 0.55 -38.62
C ARG A 343 -4.46 0.15 -38.03
N ASN A 344 -4.56 -1.05 -37.48
CA ASN A 344 -5.81 -1.56 -36.90
C ASN A 344 -6.23 -0.72 -35.69
N LEU A 345 -5.28 -0.41 -34.78
CA LEU A 345 -5.56 0.43 -33.62
C LEU A 345 -6.01 1.83 -34.04
N MET A 346 -5.34 2.44 -35.03
CA MET A 346 -5.72 3.76 -35.56
C MET A 346 -7.12 3.80 -36.16
N LEU A 347 -7.53 2.77 -36.91
CA LEU A 347 -8.89 2.69 -37.46
C LEU A 347 -9.94 2.68 -36.36
N ARG A 348 -9.70 1.90 -35.29
CA ARG A 348 -10.60 1.82 -34.13
C ARG A 348 -10.67 3.11 -33.35
N LEU A 349 -9.53 3.72 -33.05
CA LEU A 349 -9.49 4.99 -32.36
C LEU A 349 -10.14 6.12 -33.16
N ARG A 350 -10.05 6.10 -34.51
CA ARG A 350 -10.78 7.04 -35.38
C ARG A 350 -12.30 6.85 -35.30
N THR A 351 -12.80 5.62 -35.30
CA THR A 351 -14.24 5.39 -35.08
C THR A 351 -14.73 5.97 -33.76
N LEU A 352 -13.98 5.76 -32.67
CA LEU A 352 -14.29 6.34 -31.36
C LEU A 352 -14.18 7.87 -31.36
N TYR A 353 -13.22 8.42 -32.11
CA TYR A 353 -13.07 9.86 -32.30
C TYR A 353 -14.29 10.48 -32.99
N ASP A 354 -14.76 9.85 -34.07
CA ASP A 354 -15.88 10.37 -34.86
C ASP A 354 -17.21 10.36 -34.07
N GLU A 355 -17.32 9.52 -33.04
CA GLU A 355 -18.45 9.49 -32.09
C GLU A 355 -18.43 10.66 -31.08
N GLY A 356 -17.32 11.39 -30.94
CA GLY A 356 -17.18 12.46 -29.94
C GLY A 356 -17.38 11.96 -28.50
N TYR A 357 -17.99 12.78 -27.64
CA TYR A 357 -18.25 12.39 -26.23
C TYR A 357 -19.23 11.22 -26.10
N LEU A 358 -19.99 10.87 -27.14
CA LEU A 358 -20.90 9.71 -27.11
C LEU A 358 -20.13 8.39 -26.99
N CYS A 359 -18.85 8.35 -27.37
CA CYS A 359 -18.03 7.16 -27.22
C CYS A 359 -17.90 6.72 -25.74
N PHE A 360 -18.06 7.65 -24.78
CA PHE A 360 -18.05 7.34 -23.35
C PHE A 360 -19.25 6.51 -22.90
N LEU A 361 -20.34 6.45 -23.69
CA LEU A 361 -21.44 5.50 -23.43
C LEU A 361 -21.01 4.04 -23.59
N ARG A 362 -19.90 3.77 -24.29
CA ARG A 362 -19.34 2.42 -24.39
C ARG A 362 -18.69 1.95 -23.08
N CYS A 363 -18.43 2.85 -22.13
CA CYS A 363 -18.02 2.48 -20.79
C CYS A 363 -19.23 1.96 -20.00
N SER A 364 -19.20 0.68 -19.63
CA SER A 364 -20.19 0.05 -18.76
C SER A 364 -20.46 0.86 -17.48
N SER A 365 -19.42 1.43 -16.87
CA SER A 365 -19.55 2.22 -15.64
C SER A 365 -20.24 3.57 -15.84
N PHE A 366 -20.29 4.09 -17.08
CA PHE A 366 -20.91 5.39 -17.37
C PHE A 366 -22.29 5.27 -17.99
N TYR A 367 -22.54 4.21 -18.78
CA TYR A 367 -23.69 4.08 -19.68
C TYR A 367 -25.01 4.59 -19.06
N GLY A 368 -25.45 4.03 -17.94
CA GLY A 368 -26.75 4.36 -17.34
C GLY A 368 -26.86 5.82 -16.86
N LYS A 369 -25.86 6.32 -16.14
CA LYS A 369 -25.88 7.71 -15.65
C LYS A 369 -25.69 8.71 -16.81
N LEU A 370 -24.78 8.42 -17.73
CA LEU A 370 -24.45 9.30 -18.84
C LEU A 370 -25.59 9.37 -19.87
N SER A 371 -26.32 8.28 -20.10
CA SER A 371 -27.51 8.30 -20.97
C SER A 371 -28.59 9.23 -20.43
N VAL A 372 -28.79 9.27 -19.11
CA VAL A 372 -29.72 10.21 -18.48
C VAL A 372 -29.24 11.65 -18.65
N VAL A 373 -27.95 11.92 -18.40
CA VAL A 373 -27.35 13.25 -18.59
C VAL A 373 -27.48 13.74 -20.02
N ILE A 374 -27.23 12.88 -21.02
CA ILE A 374 -27.32 13.27 -22.43
C ILE A 374 -28.78 13.56 -22.83
N ASN A 375 -29.74 12.76 -22.36
CA ASN A 375 -31.15 12.94 -22.69
C ASN A 375 -31.81 14.10 -21.91
N GLN A 376 -31.31 14.40 -20.70
CA GLN A 376 -31.83 15.45 -19.82
C GLN A 376 -30.70 16.25 -19.13
N PRO A 377 -29.95 17.10 -19.86
CA PRO A 377 -28.76 17.77 -19.33
C PRO A 377 -29.01 18.70 -18.14
N PHE A 378 -30.20 19.29 -18.04
CA PHE A 378 -30.58 20.20 -16.95
C PHE A 378 -30.62 19.52 -15.58
N LEU A 379 -30.80 18.18 -15.52
CA LEU A 379 -30.82 17.44 -14.27
C LEU A 379 -29.49 17.50 -13.51
N VAL A 380 -28.39 17.81 -14.20
CA VAL A 380 -27.05 17.93 -13.61
C VAL A 380 -27.01 19.01 -12.51
N ASN A 381 -27.87 20.02 -12.57
CA ASN A 381 -27.94 21.06 -11.54
C ASN A 381 -28.54 20.59 -10.21
N PHE A 382 -29.18 19.42 -10.19
CA PHE A 382 -29.73 18.80 -8.97
C PHE A 382 -28.84 17.68 -8.43
N LEU A 383 -27.70 17.40 -9.08
CA LEU A 383 -26.74 16.44 -8.54
C LEU A 383 -26.10 17.01 -7.26
N PRO A 384 -26.06 16.24 -6.16
CA PRO A 384 -25.48 16.71 -4.91
C PRO A 384 -24.01 17.06 -5.11
N THR A 385 -23.65 18.32 -4.81
CA THR A 385 -22.29 18.85 -4.98
C THR A 385 -21.40 18.67 -3.75
N ASN A 386 -21.96 18.23 -2.62
CA ASN A 386 -21.29 18.26 -1.33
C ASN A 386 -20.75 16.88 -0.95
N GLU A 387 -19.51 16.89 -0.46
CA GLU A 387 -18.93 15.72 0.19
C GLU A 387 -19.65 15.48 1.52
N ASP A 388 -20.39 14.38 1.57
CA ASP A 388 -21.04 13.91 2.79
C ASP A 388 -20.02 13.20 3.71
N ASP A 389 -20.21 13.28 5.02
CA ASP A 389 -19.42 12.56 6.03
C ASP A 389 -19.40 11.04 5.77
N ASN A 390 -20.43 10.53 5.08
CA ASN A 390 -20.47 9.16 4.56
C ASN A 390 -19.27 8.80 3.68
N SER A 391 -18.84 9.75 2.84
CA SER A 391 -17.67 9.63 1.97
C SER A 391 -16.38 9.48 2.79
N ARG A 392 -16.26 10.25 3.89
CA ARG A 392 -15.09 10.26 4.77
C ARG A 392 -15.00 9.01 5.63
N ILE A 393 -16.13 8.51 6.13
CA ILE A 393 -16.20 7.28 6.92
C ILE A 393 -15.76 6.08 6.09
N GLY A 394 -16.19 5.98 4.83
CA GLY A 394 -15.75 4.91 3.94
C GLY A 394 -14.23 4.91 3.70
N GLU A 395 -13.61 6.09 3.60
CA GLU A 395 -12.14 6.17 3.51
C GLU A 395 -11.44 5.83 4.83
N LEU A 396 -12.00 6.20 5.98
CA LEU A 396 -11.48 5.78 7.28
C LEU A 396 -11.50 4.25 7.41
N GLN A 397 -12.60 3.60 7.04
CA GLN A 397 -12.71 2.13 7.01
C GLN A 397 -11.68 1.51 6.06
N ARG A 398 -11.50 2.09 4.87
CA ARG A 398 -10.52 1.62 3.88
C ARG A 398 -9.09 1.76 4.38
N VAL A 399 -8.72 2.91 4.93
CA VAL A 399 -7.37 3.14 5.47
C VAL A 399 -7.15 2.34 6.74
N ALA A 400 -8.16 2.16 7.58
CA ALA A 400 -8.14 1.23 8.69
C ALA A 400 -7.81 -0.20 8.22
N SER A 401 -8.38 -0.65 7.09
CA SER A 401 -8.05 -1.95 6.50
C SER A 401 -6.61 -2.03 5.97
N ILE A 402 -6.07 -0.95 5.39
CA ILE A 402 -4.66 -0.84 4.97
C ILE A 402 -3.73 -0.80 6.19
N ALA A 403 -4.12 -0.09 7.25
CA ALA A 403 -3.37 -0.03 8.50
C ALA A 403 -3.35 -1.39 9.21
N LEU A 404 -4.41 -2.18 9.05
CA LEU A 404 -4.51 -3.58 9.46
C LEU A 404 -3.75 -4.55 8.55
N CYS A 405 -3.32 -4.17 7.35
CA CYS A 405 -2.46 -5.01 6.53
C CYS A 405 -1.05 -5.08 7.15
N SER A 406 -0.68 -6.28 7.60
CA SER A 406 0.68 -6.69 8.03
C SER A 406 1.72 -6.51 6.92
N GLU A 407 1.22 -6.49 5.69
CA GLU A 407 1.94 -6.57 4.43
C GLU A 407 2.74 -5.31 4.08
N LEU A 408 2.56 -4.24 4.84
CA LEU A 408 3.40 -3.06 4.74
C LEU A 408 4.72 -3.20 5.52
N GLY A 409 4.99 -4.33 6.20
CA GLY A 409 6.22 -4.50 6.95
C GLY A 409 6.22 -3.71 8.25
N LEU A 410 6.48 -4.41 9.35
CA LEU A 410 6.63 -3.82 10.67
C LEU A 410 8.06 -3.28 10.87
N PRO A 411 8.20 -2.21 11.67
CA PRO A 411 9.50 -1.70 12.11
C PRO A 411 10.42 -2.81 12.66
N SER A 412 11.72 -2.73 12.34
CA SER A 412 12.73 -3.55 12.99
C SER A 412 12.92 -3.19 14.48
N LYS A 413 13.77 -3.95 15.19
CA LYS A 413 14.21 -3.64 16.56
C LYS A 413 14.89 -2.27 16.71
N ASP A 414 15.51 -1.79 15.64
CA ASP A 414 16.32 -0.58 15.62
C ASP A 414 15.51 0.64 15.16
N TYR A 415 14.18 0.53 15.13
CA TYR A 415 13.35 1.60 14.65
C TYR A 415 13.43 2.83 15.57
N PRO A 416 13.74 4.02 15.04
CA PRO A 416 13.93 5.21 15.86
C PRO A 416 12.58 5.72 16.39
N PHE A 417 12.24 5.32 17.61
CA PHE A 417 11.02 5.71 18.32
C PHE A 417 10.77 7.22 18.31
N GLU A 418 11.83 8.01 18.53
CA GLU A 418 11.75 9.47 18.58
C GLU A 418 11.43 10.07 17.20
N THR A 419 11.95 9.48 16.12
CA THR A 419 11.62 9.87 14.74
C THR A 419 10.17 9.53 14.40
N LEU A 420 9.64 8.34 14.76
CA LEU A 420 8.21 8.04 14.60
C LEU A 420 7.31 9.03 15.32
N TRP A 421 7.67 9.33 16.57
CA TRP A 421 6.91 10.25 17.39
C TRP A 421 6.88 11.65 16.77
N ASN A 422 8.04 12.14 16.33
CA ASN A 422 8.15 13.44 15.67
C ASN A 422 7.40 13.46 14.33
N THR A 423 7.45 12.37 13.55
CA THR A 423 6.67 12.21 12.31
C THR A 423 5.16 12.16 12.59
N SER A 424 4.73 11.55 13.69
CA SER A 424 3.31 11.54 14.11
C SER A 424 2.82 12.91 14.59
N CYS A 425 3.74 13.78 15.02
CA CYS A 425 3.50 15.17 15.38
C CYS A 425 3.54 16.13 14.18
N LEU A 426 3.92 15.67 12.98
CA LEU A 426 3.80 16.48 11.76
C LEU A 426 2.31 16.75 11.51
N ILE A 427 1.98 18.04 11.51
CA ILE A 427 0.62 18.57 11.63
C ILE A 427 -0.29 17.99 10.53
N PRO A 428 -1.36 17.24 10.88
CA PRO A 428 -2.32 16.75 9.90
C PRO A 428 -3.02 17.92 9.19
N THR A 429 -3.20 17.83 7.87
CA THR A 429 -3.97 18.84 7.12
C THR A 429 -5.48 18.74 7.32
N SER A 430 -5.98 17.67 7.96
CA SER A 430 -7.40 17.47 8.30
C SER A 430 -7.60 16.53 9.51
N ASP A 431 -8.78 16.54 10.12
CA ASP A 431 -9.13 15.68 11.27
C ASP A 431 -9.21 14.18 10.89
N VAL A 432 -9.61 13.86 9.65
CA VAL A 432 -9.57 12.51 9.08
C VAL A 432 -8.13 11.99 9.00
N MET A 433 -7.19 12.83 8.55
CA MET A 433 -5.78 12.46 8.49
C MET A 433 -5.18 12.23 9.87
N ALA A 434 -5.56 13.03 10.87
CA ALA A 434 -5.15 12.83 12.26
C ALA A 434 -5.59 11.44 12.78
N ALA A 435 -6.84 11.06 12.49
CA ALA A 435 -7.39 9.75 12.84
C ALA A 435 -6.63 8.58 12.17
N ILE A 436 -6.29 8.73 10.89
CA ILE A 436 -5.51 7.74 10.11
C ILE A 436 -4.11 7.57 10.68
N ILE A 437 -3.39 8.68 10.88
CA ILE A 437 -2.04 8.69 11.45
C ILE A 437 -2.07 7.98 12.80
N ARG A 438 -3.08 8.28 13.63
CA ARG A 438 -3.25 7.66 14.94
C ARG A 438 -3.41 6.14 14.85
N LEU A 439 -4.31 5.64 13.99
CA LEU A 439 -4.49 4.19 13.81
C LEU A 439 -3.18 3.49 13.44
N ARG A 440 -2.40 4.07 12.52
CA ARG A 440 -1.16 3.46 12.03
C ARG A 440 -0.01 3.56 13.03
N VAL A 441 0.20 4.73 13.63
CA VAL A 441 1.23 4.95 14.65
C VAL A 441 1.01 4.04 15.85
N ASN A 442 -0.25 3.82 16.26
CA ASN A 442 -0.59 2.88 17.33
C ASN A 442 -0.10 1.49 17.08
N TYR A 443 -0.43 0.98 15.90
CA TYR A 443 -0.02 -0.34 15.49
C TYR A 443 1.50 -0.50 15.54
N ILE A 444 2.24 0.45 14.96
CA ILE A 444 3.71 0.45 14.94
C ILE A 444 4.28 0.47 16.37
N LEU A 445 3.78 1.35 17.23
CA LEU A 445 4.24 1.49 18.61
C LEU A 445 3.96 0.25 19.45
N HIS A 446 2.77 -0.36 19.27
CA HIS A 446 2.40 -1.61 19.92
C HIS A 446 3.35 -2.74 19.52
N SER A 447 3.67 -2.87 18.23
CA SER A 447 4.61 -3.87 17.73
C SER A 447 6.03 -3.65 18.27
N ILE A 448 6.54 -2.42 18.26
CA ILE A 448 7.85 -2.06 18.85
C ILE A 448 7.89 -2.45 20.33
N SER A 449 6.83 -2.11 21.09
CA SER A 449 6.71 -2.42 22.51
C SER A 449 6.83 -3.92 22.79
N LEU A 450 6.22 -4.77 21.97
CA LEU A 450 6.27 -6.23 22.12
C LEU A 450 7.66 -6.80 21.81
N VAL A 451 8.31 -6.25 20.79
CA VAL A 451 9.66 -6.67 20.40
C VAL A 451 10.66 -6.33 21.51
N PHE A 452 10.66 -5.10 22.03
CA PHE A 452 11.50 -4.73 23.17
C PHE A 452 11.23 -5.58 24.41
N HIS A 453 9.95 -5.91 24.67
CA HIS A 453 9.58 -6.81 25.75
C HIS A 453 10.24 -8.19 25.57
N SER A 454 10.15 -8.80 24.38
CA SER A 454 10.76 -10.11 24.11
C SER A 454 12.28 -10.14 24.33
N ASP A 455 13.00 -9.11 23.90
CA ASP A 455 14.45 -9.04 24.07
C ASP A 455 14.88 -8.86 25.52
N SER A 456 14.10 -8.09 26.31
CA SER A 456 14.36 -7.94 27.73
C SER A 456 14.21 -9.26 28.49
N CYS A 457 13.25 -10.10 28.09
CA CYS A 457 13.05 -11.45 28.64
C CYS A 457 14.17 -12.43 28.26
N ASN A 458 14.78 -12.26 27.09
CA ASN A 458 15.83 -13.16 26.58
C ASN A 458 17.24 -12.85 27.13
N ARG A 459 17.50 -11.63 27.61
CA ARG A 459 18.77 -11.31 28.30
C ARG A 459 18.73 -11.91 29.71
N ARG A 460 19.77 -12.65 30.12
CA ARG A 460 19.95 -13.28 31.45
C ARG A 460 20.03 -12.26 32.60
N LEU A 461 19.01 -11.44 32.78
CA LEU A 461 18.79 -10.56 33.92
C LEU A 461 17.86 -11.29 34.91
N THR A 462 17.86 -10.89 36.19
CA THR A 462 16.94 -11.49 37.17
C THR A 462 15.48 -11.15 36.82
N ALA A 463 14.57 -12.13 36.93
CA ALA A 463 13.18 -12.05 36.46
C ALA A 463 12.42 -10.78 36.92
N ASN A 464 12.69 -10.30 38.14
CA ASN A 464 12.06 -9.10 38.70
C ASN A 464 12.54 -7.79 38.06
N LYS A 465 13.81 -7.71 37.65
CA LYS A 465 14.40 -6.49 37.06
C LYS A 465 13.99 -6.31 35.59
N ILE A 466 13.84 -7.44 34.87
CA ILE A 466 13.28 -7.53 33.51
C ILE A 466 11.83 -7.04 33.49
N SER A 467 10.99 -7.64 34.35
CA SER A 467 9.55 -7.34 34.41
C SER A 467 9.29 -5.85 34.70
N TYR A 468 10.08 -5.23 35.58
CA TYR A 468 9.93 -3.82 35.92
C TYR A 468 10.36 -2.88 34.78
N GLN A 469 11.48 -3.17 34.09
CA GLN A 469 11.97 -2.33 32.98
C GLN A 469 11.11 -2.47 31.72
N SER A 470 10.63 -3.68 31.40
CA SER A 470 9.78 -3.91 30.22
C SER A 470 8.40 -3.28 30.37
N ILE A 471 7.76 -3.45 31.55
CA ILE A 471 6.47 -2.83 31.86
C ILE A 471 6.59 -1.31 31.87
N ASN A 472 7.64 -0.73 32.47
CA ASN A 472 7.82 0.72 32.47
C ASN A 472 8.10 1.28 31.07
N THR A 473 8.79 0.54 30.20
CA THR A 473 9.01 0.97 28.82
C THR A 473 7.70 0.95 28.03
N CYS A 474 6.93 -0.14 28.12
CA CYS A 474 5.60 -0.24 27.48
C CYS A 474 4.65 0.84 28.01
N GLN A 475 4.57 1.03 29.34
CA GLN A 475 3.73 2.04 29.98
C GLN A 475 4.20 3.47 29.69
N SER A 476 5.51 3.71 29.59
CA SER A 476 6.05 5.01 29.17
C SER A 476 5.66 5.31 27.73
N ILE A 477 5.76 4.33 26.83
CA ILE A 477 5.31 4.46 25.44
C ILE A 477 3.79 4.73 25.40
N PHE A 478 2.97 3.96 26.12
CA PHE A 478 1.50 4.10 26.11
C PHE A 478 1.01 5.40 26.77
N SER A 479 1.67 5.84 27.84
CA SER A 479 1.34 7.11 28.52
C SER A 479 1.73 8.34 27.69
N ARG A 480 2.83 8.27 26.94
CA ARG A 480 3.26 9.33 26.02
C ARG A 480 2.34 9.46 24.81
N THR A 481 1.79 8.35 24.34
CA THR A 481 1.11 8.27 23.03
C THR A 481 -0.36 8.68 23.07
N LYS A 482 -1.06 8.52 24.20
CA LYS A 482 -2.48 8.98 24.36
C LYS A 482 -3.42 8.52 23.23
N THR A 483 -3.19 7.35 22.63
CA THR A 483 -3.64 7.11 21.26
C THR A 483 -4.77 6.08 21.05
N SER A 484 -5.08 5.21 22.00
CA SER A 484 -6.34 4.41 22.07
C SER A 484 -6.40 3.80 23.48
N LEU A 485 -7.47 4.11 24.24
CA LEU A 485 -7.56 3.68 25.64
C LEU A 485 -7.61 2.14 25.74
N TYR A 486 -8.48 1.49 24.96
CA TYR A 486 -8.71 0.05 25.02
C TYR A 486 -7.52 -0.77 24.51
N SER A 487 -6.95 -0.38 23.36
CA SER A 487 -5.84 -1.14 22.76
C SER A 487 -4.65 -1.18 23.72
N ASN A 488 -4.26 -0.03 24.28
CA ASN A 488 -3.14 0.07 25.24
C ASN A 488 -3.33 -0.83 26.47
N GLU A 489 -4.57 -0.98 26.95
CA GLU A 489 -4.89 -1.83 28.10
C GLU A 489 -4.78 -3.33 27.76
N VAL A 490 -5.26 -3.74 26.58
CA VAL A 490 -5.10 -5.12 26.09
C VAL A 490 -3.62 -5.47 25.98
N TYR A 491 -2.80 -4.62 25.33
CA TYR A 491 -1.34 -4.84 25.24
C TYR A 491 -0.66 -4.89 26.61
N SER A 492 -1.08 -4.06 27.55
CA SER A 492 -0.56 -4.09 28.92
C SER A 492 -0.85 -5.42 29.62
N ALA A 493 -2.04 -6.00 29.42
CA ALA A 493 -2.39 -7.32 29.96
C ALA A 493 -1.48 -8.42 29.40
N VAL A 494 -1.10 -8.37 28.12
CA VAL A 494 -0.16 -9.34 27.52
C VAL A 494 1.21 -9.26 28.15
N CYS A 495 1.76 -8.06 28.29
CA CYS A 495 3.07 -7.87 28.90
C CYS A 495 3.08 -8.38 30.35
N LEU A 496 2.00 -8.12 31.11
CA LEU A 496 1.84 -8.66 32.47
C LEU A 496 1.79 -10.19 32.50
N TYR A 497 1.05 -10.81 31.58
CA TYR A 497 0.95 -12.26 31.45
C TYR A 497 2.32 -12.87 31.16
N ARG A 498 3.04 -12.36 30.15
CA ARG A 498 4.37 -12.85 29.76
C ARG A 498 5.41 -12.73 30.86
N ASN A 499 5.27 -11.74 31.74
CA ASN A 499 6.12 -11.57 32.91
C ASN A 499 5.75 -12.49 34.09
N GLY A 500 4.80 -13.41 33.91
CA GLY A 500 4.30 -14.30 34.95
C GLY A 500 3.45 -13.60 36.02
N ASN A 501 3.06 -12.33 35.81
CA ASN A 501 2.24 -11.58 36.76
C ASN A 501 0.74 -11.85 36.51
N TYR A 502 0.34 -13.11 36.71
CA TYR A 502 -1.00 -13.59 36.39
C TYR A 502 -2.09 -12.87 37.21
N LYS A 503 -1.85 -12.56 38.49
CA LYS A 503 -2.84 -11.84 39.33
C LYS A 503 -3.15 -10.45 38.77
N LYS A 504 -2.13 -9.68 38.45
CA LYS A 504 -2.30 -8.34 37.86
C LYS A 504 -2.86 -8.39 36.44
N THR A 505 -2.58 -9.47 35.70
CA THR A 505 -3.22 -9.75 34.41
C THR A 505 -4.73 -9.92 34.58
N LEU A 506 -5.18 -10.74 35.53
CA LEU A 506 -6.60 -10.93 35.84
C LEU A 506 -7.30 -9.62 36.24
N GLU A 507 -6.66 -8.83 37.11
CA GLU A 507 -7.17 -7.50 37.51
C GLU A 507 -7.33 -6.56 36.31
N THR A 508 -6.32 -6.53 35.43
CA THR A 508 -6.33 -5.68 34.22
C THR A 508 -7.44 -6.12 33.26
N ILE A 509 -7.58 -7.42 33.00
CA ILE A 509 -8.64 -7.96 32.13
C ILE A 509 -10.03 -7.66 32.69
N ARG A 510 -10.22 -7.79 34.01
CA ARG A 510 -11.49 -7.42 34.67
C ARG A 510 -11.84 -5.96 34.44
N CYS A 511 -10.87 -5.06 34.65
CA CYS A 511 -11.06 -3.62 34.38
C CYS A 511 -11.42 -3.34 32.91
N ILE A 512 -10.79 -4.04 31.96
CA ILE A 512 -11.11 -3.91 30.53
C ILE A 512 -12.55 -4.38 30.27
N LYS A 513 -12.95 -5.57 30.72
CA LYS A 513 -14.31 -6.11 30.54
C LYS A 513 -15.37 -5.16 31.15
N GLU A 514 -15.13 -4.61 32.33
CA GLU A 514 -16.05 -3.64 32.97
C GLU A 514 -16.20 -2.35 32.15
N LYS A 515 -15.13 -1.86 31.51
CA LYS A 515 -15.20 -0.69 30.63
C LYS A 515 -15.97 -0.97 29.35
N LEU A 516 -15.76 -2.15 28.75
CA LEU A 516 -16.47 -2.57 27.53
C LEU A 516 -17.98 -2.71 27.77
N GLN A 517 -18.41 -3.02 28.99
CA GLN A 517 -19.83 -3.07 29.36
C GLN A 517 -20.45 -1.68 29.56
N ARG A 518 -19.64 -0.66 29.93
CA ARG A 518 -20.12 0.67 30.31
C ARG A 518 -20.09 1.70 29.19
N GLN A 519 -19.28 1.47 28.16
CA GLN A 519 -19.06 2.43 27.08
C GLN A 519 -19.14 1.71 25.73
N PRO A 520 -19.69 2.38 24.71
CA PRO A 520 -19.69 1.83 23.36
C PRO A 520 -18.25 1.68 22.86
N TYR A 521 -18.05 0.73 21.96
CA TYR A 521 -16.77 0.52 21.30
C TYR A 521 -17.02 0.03 19.87
N MET A 522 -16.00 0.18 19.02
CA MET A 522 -16.00 -0.30 17.65
C MET A 522 -14.66 -0.97 17.35
N TYR A 523 -14.66 -1.88 16.39
CA TYR A 523 -13.42 -2.46 15.91
C TYR A 523 -12.91 -1.74 14.66
N VAL A 524 -11.59 -1.72 14.47
CA VAL A 524 -10.95 -1.07 13.30
C VAL A 524 -11.48 -1.58 11.96
N TRP A 525 -11.79 -2.88 11.84
CA TRP A 525 -12.34 -3.50 10.64
C TRP A 525 -13.85 -3.28 10.46
N ASN A 526 -14.54 -2.83 11.51
CA ASN A 526 -15.98 -2.59 11.53
C ASN A 526 -16.29 -1.28 12.25
N LEU A 527 -15.83 -0.18 11.66
CA LEU A 527 -16.16 1.16 12.15
C LEU A 527 -17.64 1.43 11.86
N ASP A 528 -18.48 1.48 12.90
CA ASP A 528 -19.91 1.72 12.77
C ASP A 528 -20.16 3.14 12.23
N ARG A 529 -20.77 3.20 11.04
CA ARG A 529 -21.03 4.45 10.32
C ARG A 529 -22.01 5.34 11.08
N ASP A 530 -23.12 4.79 11.54
CA ASP A 530 -24.19 5.56 12.17
C ASP A 530 -23.74 6.08 13.53
N PHE A 531 -22.97 5.27 14.26
CA PHE A 531 -22.33 5.71 15.49
C PHE A 531 -21.36 6.87 15.25
N ILE A 532 -20.49 6.76 14.25
CA ILE A 532 -19.55 7.83 13.91
C ILE A 532 -20.29 9.12 13.54
N LEU A 533 -21.32 9.03 12.68
CA LEU A 533 -22.14 10.19 12.32
C LEU A 533 -22.81 10.82 13.55
N GLY A 534 -23.33 10.02 14.47
CA GLY A 534 -23.88 10.49 15.74
C GLY A 534 -22.85 11.27 16.57
N CYS A 535 -21.64 10.75 16.73
CA CYS A 535 -20.56 11.46 17.40
C CYS A 535 -20.14 12.75 16.67
N ARG A 536 -20.16 12.75 15.33
CA ARG A 536 -19.88 13.95 14.51
C ARG A 536 -20.92 15.04 14.76
N GLN A 537 -22.20 14.68 14.83
CA GLN A 537 -23.28 15.63 15.16
C GLN A 537 -23.13 16.22 16.57
N GLN A 538 -22.49 15.50 17.49
CA GLN A 538 -22.14 15.98 18.83
C GLN A 538 -20.84 16.81 18.89
N GLY A 539 -20.23 17.10 17.74
CA GLY A 539 -19.03 17.94 17.63
C GLY A 539 -17.70 17.22 17.85
N MET A 540 -17.69 15.88 17.92
CA MET A 540 -16.44 15.13 18.05
C MET A 540 -15.64 15.11 16.73
N THR A 541 -14.33 15.25 16.81
CA THR A 541 -13.44 15.01 15.66
C THR A 541 -13.29 13.51 15.38
N TYR A 542 -13.01 13.11 14.14
CA TYR A 542 -12.70 11.70 13.84
C TYR A 542 -11.56 11.18 14.74
N ASP A 543 -10.55 12.01 14.98
CA ASP A 543 -9.45 11.71 15.88
C ASP A 543 -9.91 11.37 17.31
N MET A 544 -10.82 12.18 17.86
CA MET A 544 -11.42 11.95 19.19
C MET A 544 -12.24 10.66 19.20
N ILE A 545 -13.02 10.39 18.14
CA ILE A 545 -13.85 9.19 18.03
C ILE A 545 -12.96 7.94 18.03
N ILE A 546 -11.94 7.89 17.15
CA ILE A 546 -10.99 6.78 17.08
C ILE A 546 -10.29 6.56 18.43
N LYS A 547 -9.80 7.63 19.03
CA LYS A 547 -9.08 7.57 20.32
C LYS A 547 -9.95 7.01 21.45
N THR A 548 -11.25 7.28 21.43
CA THR A 548 -12.17 7.00 22.54
C THR A 548 -12.82 5.63 22.39
N TYR A 549 -13.26 5.29 21.20
CA TYR A 549 -14.17 4.16 20.98
C TYR A 549 -13.54 2.99 20.21
N VAL A 550 -12.38 3.16 19.58
CA VAL A 550 -11.85 2.11 18.68
C VAL A 550 -10.86 1.17 19.38
N ILE A 551 -11.10 -0.13 19.20
CA ILE A 551 -10.25 -1.24 19.62
C ILE A 551 -9.52 -1.82 18.41
N ASN A 552 -8.20 -1.81 18.46
CA ASN A 552 -7.35 -2.41 17.43
C ASN A 552 -7.28 -3.92 17.58
N HIS A 553 -7.12 -4.63 16.45
CA HIS A 553 -6.71 -6.04 16.48
C HIS A 553 -5.33 -6.22 17.09
N TYR A 554 -5.13 -7.40 17.67
CA TYR A 554 -3.84 -7.81 18.18
C TYR A 554 -3.08 -8.57 17.10
N LYS A 555 -1.82 -8.20 16.84
CA LYS A 555 -0.97 -8.94 15.88
C LYS A 555 0.25 -9.53 16.56
N TYR A 556 0.50 -10.80 16.29
CA TYR A 556 1.56 -11.61 16.87
C TYR A 556 2.69 -11.91 15.90
N ARG A 557 3.92 -11.92 16.41
CA ARG A 557 5.10 -12.53 15.77
C ARG A 557 5.63 -13.71 16.58
N PRO A 558 6.33 -14.69 15.97
CA PRO A 558 6.93 -15.81 16.69
C PRO A 558 7.85 -15.40 17.83
N GLU A 559 8.62 -14.32 17.70
CA GLU A 559 9.55 -13.86 18.75
C GLU A 559 8.82 -13.30 19.98
N THR A 560 7.55 -12.95 19.79
CA THR A 560 6.70 -12.36 20.80
C THR A 560 5.65 -13.32 21.33
N SER A 561 5.41 -14.48 20.67
CA SER A 561 4.32 -15.44 20.91
C SER A 561 4.20 -15.89 22.36
N ILE A 562 2.96 -16.02 22.82
CA ILE A 562 2.65 -16.88 23.96
C ILE A 562 2.92 -18.32 23.54
N GLU A 563 3.47 -19.14 24.44
CA GLU A 563 3.95 -20.50 24.16
C GLU A 563 2.86 -21.35 23.49
N GLU A 564 1.63 -21.23 23.98
CA GLU A 564 0.47 -21.95 23.49
C GLU A 564 0.08 -21.61 22.04
N LEU A 565 0.56 -20.49 21.47
CA LEU A 565 0.29 -20.06 20.08
C LEU A 565 1.51 -20.15 19.14
N TYR A 566 2.59 -20.79 19.60
CA TYR A 566 3.86 -20.81 18.87
C TYR A 566 3.74 -21.44 17.47
N MET A 567 3.02 -22.56 17.33
CA MET A 567 2.91 -23.28 16.06
C MET A 567 2.17 -22.46 15.00
N GLU A 568 1.08 -21.80 15.41
CA GLU A 568 0.25 -20.97 14.54
C GLU A 568 1.03 -19.72 14.10
N CYS A 569 1.78 -19.11 15.02
CA CYS A 569 2.67 -17.98 14.70
C CYS A 569 3.78 -18.40 13.72
N TYR A 570 4.40 -19.57 13.93
CA TYR A 570 5.49 -20.04 13.09
C TYR A 570 5.01 -20.43 11.68
N ALA A 571 3.86 -21.09 11.57
CA ALA A 571 3.27 -21.42 10.27
C ALA A 571 2.93 -20.17 9.45
N CYS A 572 2.63 -19.04 10.10
CA CYS A 572 2.40 -17.77 9.43
C CYS A 572 3.70 -17.12 8.88
N VAL A 573 4.89 -17.51 9.34
CA VAL A 573 6.18 -16.94 8.88
C VAL A 573 6.41 -17.14 7.40
N GLU A 574 6.08 -18.33 6.88
CA GLU A 574 6.35 -18.69 5.49
C GLU A 574 5.34 -18.09 4.49
N ILE A 575 4.19 -17.60 4.97
CA ILE A 575 3.05 -17.19 4.13
C ILE A 575 2.80 -15.67 4.24
N SER A 576 3.00 -15.06 5.41
CA SER A 576 2.57 -13.68 5.71
C SER A 576 3.67 -12.71 6.10
N GLY A 577 4.92 -13.15 6.10
CA GLY A 577 5.97 -12.44 6.82
C GLY A 577 5.85 -12.57 8.35
N GLY A 578 5.09 -13.56 8.85
CA GLY A 578 5.12 -13.98 10.26
C GLY A 578 4.10 -13.32 11.17
N GLU A 579 2.99 -12.81 10.66
CA GLU A 579 1.96 -12.16 11.49
C GLU A 579 0.68 -12.99 11.64
N LEU A 580 0.26 -13.18 12.90
CA LEU A 580 -1.02 -13.78 13.28
C LEU A 580 -1.93 -12.70 13.87
N THR A 581 -3.10 -12.46 13.26
CA THR A 581 -4.09 -11.48 13.76
C THR A 581 -5.11 -12.18 14.64
N ILE A 582 -5.35 -11.69 15.86
CA ILE A 582 -6.29 -12.30 16.82
C ILE A 582 -7.36 -11.29 17.23
N PRO A 583 -8.66 -11.67 17.23
CA PRO A 583 -9.73 -10.80 17.70
C PRO A 583 -9.54 -10.42 19.18
N PRO A 584 -9.69 -9.13 19.56
CA PRO A 584 -9.37 -8.67 20.92
C PRO A 584 -10.13 -9.39 22.03
N LEU A 585 -11.42 -9.68 21.86
CA LEU A 585 -12.22 -10.37 22.87
C LEU A 585 -11.87 -11.84 23.01
N VAL A 586 -11.61 -12.52 21.89
CA VAL A 586 -11.10 -13.90 21.87
C VAL A 586 -9.79 -13.94 22.65
N PHE A 587 -8.89 -13.00 22.38
CA PHE A 587 -7.60 -12.94 23.01
C PHE A 587 -7.65 -12.58 24.50
N LEU A 588 -8.53 -11.66 24.92
CA LEU A 588 -8.76 -11.37 26.33
C LEU A 588 -9.29 -12.59 27.10
N ASN A 589 -10.23 -13.35 26.51
CA ASN A 589 -10.71 -14.59 27.12
C ASN A 589 -9.62 -15.66 27.16
N PHE A 590 -8.76 -15.73 26.15
CA PHE A 590 -7.60 -16.62 26.13
C PHE A 590 -6.61 -16.30 27.26
N LEU A 591 -6.20 -15.03 27.41
CA LEU A 591 -5.33 -14.60 28.50
C LEU A 591 -5.96 -14.82 29.88
N LEU A 592 -7.27 -14.59 29.99
CA LEU A 592 -8.03 -14.85 31.21
C LEU A 592 -7.99 -16.34 31.56
N PHE A 593 -8.27 -17.20 30.59
CA PHE A 593 -8.21 -18.66 30.73
C PHE A 593 -6.83 -19.12 31.17
N LEU A 594 -5.78 -18.71 30.44
CA LEU A 594 -4.41 -19.10 30.74
C LEU A 594 -3.98 -18.60 32.13
N SER A 595 -4.26 -17.34 32.47
CA SER A 595 -3.90 -16.78 33.77
C SER A 595 -4.56 -17.51 34.94
N ARG A 596 -5.84 -17.90 34.81
CA ARG A 596 -6.55 -18.70 35.83
C ARG A 596 -5.97 -20.11 35.92
N SER A 597 -5.75 -20.75 34.78
CA SER A 597 -5.14 -22.10 34.73
C SER A 597 -3.78 -22.13 35.43
N ARG A 598 -2.92 -21.13 35.20
CA ARG A 598 -1.60 -21.03 35.83
C ARG A 598 -1.64 -20.73 37.34
N LEU A 599 -2.69 -20.07 37.85
CA LEU A 599 -2.81 -19.71 39.27
C LEU A 599 -3.60 -20.73 40.11
N TYR A 600 -4.66 -21.29 39.55
CA TYR A 600 -5.71 -22.03 40.27
C TYR A 600 -5.98 -23.41 39.67
N GLY A 601 -5.30 -23.78 38.58
CA GLY A 601 -5.55 -25.02 37.85
C GLY A 601 -6.73 -24.93 36.89
N THR A 602 -6.92 -25.97 36.09
CA THR A 602 -7.91 -26.01 35.00
C THR A 602 -9.36 -26.04 35.49
N ASN A 603 -9.60 -26.51 36.72
CA ASN A 603 -10.95 -26.56 37.30
C ASN A 603 -11.60 -25.17 37.46
N ASP A 604 -10.81 -24.10 37.62
CA ASP A 604 -11.28 -22.72 37.77
C ASP A 604 -11.47 -22.00 36.41
N THR A 605 -11.43 -22.73 35.29
CA THR A 605 -11.50 -22.14 33.94
C THR A 605 -12.82 -22.39 33.21
N HIS A 606 -13.69 -23.25 33.75
CA HIS A 606 -14.92 -23.70 33.08
C HIS A 606 -15.80 -22.54 32.61
N GLY A 607 -16.05 -21.54 33.47
CA GLY A 607 -16.86 -20.37 33.10
C GLY A 607 -16.26 -19.58 31.94
N VAL A 608 -14.94 -19.39 31.93
CA VAL A 608 -14.22 -18.67 30.87
C VAL A 608 -14.24 -19.45 29.56
N LEU A 609 -14.11 -20.78 29.64
CA LEU A 609 -14.18 -21.65 28.48
C LEU A 609 -15.58 -21.62 27.83
N CYS A 610 -16.64 -21.63 28.64
CA CYS A 610 -18.02 -21.50 28.16
C CYS A 610 -18.29 -20.13 27.50
N GLU A 611 -17.78 -19.04 28.08
CA GLU A 611 -17.84 -17.70 27.48
C GLU A 611 -17.14 -17.67 26.12
N LEU A 612 -15.91 -18.20 26.05
CA LEU A 612 -15.13 -18.26 24.81
C LEU A 612 -15.84 -19.14 23.75
N GLN A 613 -16.36 -20.29 24.15
CA GLN A 613 -17.08 -21.19 23.26
C GLN A 613 -18.33 -20.51 22.69
N THR A 614 -19.08 -19.77 23.52
CA THR A 614 -20.27 -19.02 23.08
C THR A 614 -19.88 -17.95 22.07
N LEU A 615 -18.82 -17.17 22.36
CA LEU A 615 -18.31 -16.14 21.47
C LEU A 615 -17.90 -16.72 20.11
N VAL A 616 -17.12 -17.80 20.07
CA VAL A 616 -16.61 -18.36 18.81
C VAL A 616 -17.71 -19.04 17.98
N LYS A 617 -18.65 -19.73 18.63
CA LYS A 617 -19.73 -20.47 17.94
C LYS A 617 -20.80 -19.56 17.37
N TYR A 618 -21.23 -18.56 18.13
CA TYR A 618 -22.46 -17.82 17.86
C TYR A 618 -22.24 -16.37 17.43
N ASP A 619 -21.01 -15.86 17.40
CA ASP A 619 -20.76 -14.53 16.85
C ASP A 619 -21.11 -14.47 15.35
N ASP A 620 -21.93 -13.49 15.02
CA ASP A 620 -22.49 -13.22 13.69
C ASP A 620 -21.58 -12.30 12.84
N GLY A 621 -20.33 -12.12 13.27
CA GLY A 621 -19.40 -11.19 12.66
C GLY A 621 -19.48 -9.78 13.25
N HIS A 622 -19.93 -9.64 14.50
CA HIS A 622 -19.84 -8.38 15.23
C HIS A 622 -18.50 -8.24 15.97
N HIS A 623 -18.05 -9.30 16.66
CA HIS A 623 -16.83 -9.29 17.46
C HIS A 623 -15.65 -10.01 16.80
N ILE A 624 -15.95 -10.98 15.92
CA ILE A 624 -14.95 -11.77 15.20
C ILE A 624 -15.02 -11.41 13.73
N TYR A 625 -13.94 -10.82 13.21
CA TYR A 625 -13.83 -10.58 11.78
C TYR A 625 -13.86 -11.91 11.02
N TYR A 626 -14.57 -11.98 9.89
CA TYR A 626 -14.79 -13.24 9.18
C TYR A 626 -13.50 -13.94 8.74
N ARG A 627 -12.39 -13.22 8.55
CA ARG A 627 -11.07 -13.80 8.22
C ARG A 627 -10.33 -14.35 9.43
N ASP A 628 -10.68 -13.90 10.64
CA ASP A 628 -10.06 -14.30 11.90
C ASP A 628 -10.84 -15.41 12.61
N LYS A 629 -11.83 -15.99 11.94
CA LYS A 629 -12.66 -17.07 12.51
C LYS A 629 -11.85 -18.35 12.71
N ALA A 630 -10.96 -18.68 11.77
CA ALA A 630 -10.05 -19.83 11.88
C ALA A 630 -9.21 -19.79 13.19
N ILE A 631 -8.57 -18.66 13.49
CA ILE A 631 -7.75 -18.53 14.71
C ILE A 631 -8.57 -18.51 15.98
N SER A 632 -9.82 -18.04 15.89
CA SER A 632 -10.75 -18.07 17.03
C SER A 632 -11.13 -19.49 17.41
N TRP A 633 -11.35 -20.36 16.41
CA TRP A 633 -11.53 -21.79 16.61
C TRP A 633 -10.28 -22.48 17.15
N GLU A 634 -9.11 -22.14 16.61
CA GLU A 634 -7.83 -22.70 17.07
C GLU A 634 -7.57 -22.39 18.56
N ILE A 635 -7.78 -21.14 18.98
CA ILE A 635 -7.66 -20.71 20.38
C ILE A 635 -8.63 -21.45 21.30
N LEU A 636 -9.88 -21.63 20.85
CA LEU A 636 -10.85 -22.42 21.60
C LEU A 636 -10.38 -23.87 21.76
N GLY A 637 -9.88 -24.49 20.68
CA GLY A 637 -9.36 -25.84 20.69
C GLY A 637 -8.17 -26.01 21.64
N ILE A 638 -7.25 -25.05 21.67
CA ILE A 638 -6.11 -25.03 22.59
C ILE A 638 -6.60 -25.01 24.05
N CYS A 639 -7.57 -24.16 24.39
CA CYS A 639 -8.14 -24.12 25.74
C CYS A 639 -8.83 -25.44 26.12
N GLN A 640 -9.60 -26.03 25.21
CA GLN A 640 -10.26 -27.33 25.44
C GLN A 640 -9.25 -28.45 25.67
N GLN A 641 -8.19 -28.49 24.86
CA GLN A 641 -7.11 -29.46 25.01
C GLN A 641 -6.40 -29.31 26.36
N ILE A 642 -6.12 -28.08 26.82
CA ILE A 642 -5.54 -27.82 28.14
C ILE A 642 -6.46 -28.32 29.27
N CYS A 643 -7.78 -28.24 29.09
CA CYS A 643 -8.77 -28.75 30.03
C CYS A 643 -8.98 -30.28 29.96
N GLY A 644 -8.40 -30.97 28.97
CA GLY A 644 -8.63 -32.40 28.72
C GLY A 644 -9.91 -32.71 27.95
N ASP A 645 -10.58 -31.72 27.37
CA ASP A 645 -11.71 -31.89 26.44
C ASP A 645 -11.19 -32.14 25.01
N TYR A 646 -10.66 -33.35 24.79
CA TYR A 646 -10.03 -33.70 23.51
C TYR A 646 -11.04 -33.80 22.36
N ASP A 647 -12.25 -34.28 22.62
CA ASP A 647 -13.33 -34.33 21.63
C ASP A 647 -13.74 -32.92 21.18
N GLY A 648 -13.92 -32.01 22.15
CA GLY A 648 -14.21 -30.62 21.87
C GLY A 648 -13.07 -29.92 21.12
N ALA A 649 -11.82 -30.17 21.54
CA ALA A 649 -10.63 -29.63 20.86
C ALA A 649 -10.55 -30.09 19.41
N TYR A 650 -10.76 -31.39 19.15
CA TYR A 650 -10.78 -31.96 17.80
C TYR A 650 -11.82 -31.28 16.91
N GLN A 651 -13.05 -31.10 17.40
CA GLN A 651 -14.09 -30.40 16.65
C GLN A 651 -13.74 -28.93 16.36
N SER A 652 -13.14 -28.24 17.33
CA SER A 652 -12.67 -26.86 17.13
C SER A 652 -11.57 -26.78 16.06
N TYR A 653 -10.57 -27.68 16.10
CA TYR A 653 -9.52 -27.72 15.07
C TYR A 653 -10.07 -28.08 13.68
N LEU A 654 -11.05 -28.99 13.58
CA LEU A 654 -11.72 -29.28 12.30
C LEU A 654 -12.46 -28.06 11.75
N ASN A 655 -13.13 -27.28 12.60
CA ASN A 655 -13.77 -26.04 12.18
C ASN A 655 -12.75 -25.00 11.69
N ALA A 656 -11.60 -24.88 12.38
CA ALA A 656 -10.50 -24.04 11.92
C ALA A 656 -9.95 -24.50 10.56
N LEU A 657 -9.79 -25.82 10.36
CA LEU A 657 -9.26 -26.39 9.12
C LEU A 657 -10.18 -26.19 7.91
N ASN A 658 -11.49 -26.28 8.14
CA ASN A 658 -12.53 -26.08 7.12
C ASN A 658 -12.76 -24.60 6.76
N ASP A 659 -12.22 -23.66 7.54
CA ASP A 659 -12.31 -22.24 7.21
C ASP A 659 -11.43 -21.90 6.00
N LYS A 660 -12.04 -21.24 5.01
CA LYS A 660 -11.35 -20.86 3.77
C LYS A 660 -10.21 -19.86 3.98
N TYR A 661 -10.19 -19.13 5.10
CA TYR A 661 -9.16 -18.14 5.43
C TYR A 661 -8.12 -18.67 6.42
N ASN A 662 -8.07 -19.97 6.69
CA ASN A 662 -7.02 -20.55 7.52
C ASN A 662 -5.65 -20.46 6.81
N GLY A 663 -4.83 -19.49 7.26
CA GLY A 663 -3.47 -19.26 6.80
C GLY A 663 -2.40 -20.12 7.47
N PHE A 664 -2.77 -20.97 8.44
CA PHE A 664 -1.85 -21.78 9.25
C PHE A 664 -2.29 -23.27 9.29
N LYS A 665 -2.88 -23.77 8.19
CA LYS A 665 -3.43 -25.14 8.10
C LYS A 665 -2.46 -26.24 8.58
N GLN A 666 -1.16 -26.07 8.31
CA GLN A 666 -0.15 -27.03 8.75
C GLN A 666 -0.06 -27.11 10.28
N ALA A 667 -0.19 -25.97 10.99
CA ALA A 667 -0.24 -25.95 12.45
C ALA A 667 -1.51 -26.62 12.97
N THR A 668 -2.67 -26.33 12.36
CA THR A 668 -3.95 -26.99 12.72
C THR A 668 -3.88 -28.51 12.54
N ILE A 669 -3.27 -28.99 11.44
CA ILE A 669 -3.08 -30.44 11.21
C ILE A 669 -2.17 -31.04 12.30
N ALA A 670 -1.05 -30.39 12.62
CA ALA A 670 -0.15 -30.85 13.67
C ALA A 670 -0.83 -30.92 15.05
N ARG A 671 -1.74 -29.97 15.35
CA ARG A 671 -2.57 -29.99 16.57
C ARG A 671 -3.49 -31.20 16.59
N ILE A 672 -4.20 -31.47 15.50
CA ILE A 672 -5.06 -32.65 15.36
C ILE A 672 -4.26 -33.93 15.58
N ASP A 673 -3.10 -34.07 14.93
CA ASP A 673 -2.24 -35.24 15.09
C ASP A 673 -1.75 -35.41 16.54
N SER A 674 -1.54 -34.29 17.26
CA SER A 674 -1.11 -34.32 18.67
C SER A 674 -2.18 -34.89 19.61
N LEU A 675 -3.47 -34.78 19.26
CA LEU A 675 -4.58 -35.31 20.06
C LEU A 675 -4.61 -36.84 20.06
N PHE A 676 -4.09 -37.49 19.01
CA PHE A 676 -4.07 -38.96 18.86
C PHE A 676 -2.78 -39.61 19.38
N LYS A 677 -1.85 -38.82 19.92
CA LYS A 677 -0.58 -39.32 20.48
C LYS A 677 -0.65 -39.65 21.97
N TYR A 678 -1.80 -39.42 22.60
CA TYR A 678 -2.15 -39.76 23.98
C TYR A 678 -3.47 -40.52 23.98
#